data_AF-A0A936N8I0-F1
#
_entry.id   AF-A0A936N8I0-F1
#
_cell.length_a   1.000
_cell.length_b   1.000
_cell.length_c   1.000
_cell.angle_alpha   90.00
_cell.angle_beta   90.00
_cell.angle_gamma   90.00
#
_symmetry.space_group_name_H-M   'P 1'
#
loop_
_entity.id
_entity.type
_entity.pdbx_description
1 polymer ?
#
loop_
_entity_poly.entity_id
_entity_poly.type
_entity_poly.pdbx_seq_one_letter_code
_entity_poly.pdbx_strand_id
1 'polypeptide(L)'
;MKKIYFILLLLSFFNGQLNAKHIVGGEIIYDDLGGSNYRITLKVYRDCFSDGALLDGVGGNMPPAIITVYDSNNNLITTFDIGAPVIKNIPPTLNNPCIEIPTNVCVEEGVYTTTVNLQPLAGGYYLVYQRCCRNNTIINLTTPGSQGSSYFTYIPGPEKAITNSSPRFSKFPPIFLCANVPFSFDHVATDPDGDELTYAFYTPHQGLDVNCPSLNGQNGCPTVAPPPPYPNVNYSGSFNGTNPLPANPAFAINPITGLLTGRPTQVGQYVVGICVYEKRNGVLINIHFRDFQFNITPCVVNVASVFEEPVKKCQGNTIEFSNQSFGSIPLTYHWNFGVPGTLADTSNVFNPTYTYADTGMYVVTLIANPGKACSDTMKKTFYIYPDLTLSMPKQAPKCLRLNSYNFSNNSQHHSSAVFNWRFTAAATPSVSSFKEPAGIVFNQPGKIPVTLWAKQFQCVDSIVDTVKIFDKPKAKINNLPDALCDPALFGFSNGSSSELPVNYQWQFSNGKSSTEFEPLITLSPAGVYSATLTVTSTSICADTGKAVIKNIVVNPRPVADFTLTPEVTTIFDPLIKINNLASDDVVSWNYSLGDGANNNFANFFHEYTQVGNYIVKQTVTNVYNCADTISKIVKIEPEYRFWIPNTFTPNNDGLNDVFMPKGIGWLNYQFDIYDKWGEKIFSTTEAVKGWDGTYKGKICTQDVYVYRITFTNEVTQQYETHYGNVNLLP
;
A
#
# COMPACT_ATOMS: atom_id res chain seq x y z
N MET A 1 11.17 -23.99 -56.28
CA MET A 1 9.78 -23.95 -56.77
C MET A 1 9.14 -25.32 -56.58
N LYS A 2 8.42 -25.52 -55.48
CA LYS A 2 7.79 -26.79 -55.10
C LYS A 2 6.45 -26.52 -54.38
N LYS A 3 5.38 -27.13 -54.93
CA LYS A 3 4.22 -27.80 -54.28
C LYS A 3 3.23 -26.89 -53.51
N ILE A 4 2.01 -26.64 -53.98
CA ILE A 4 0.83 -27.56 -54.02
C ILE A 4 0.74 -28.42 -52.75
N TYR A 5 0.13 -27.89 -51.68
CA TYR A 5 -0.52 -28.61 -50.58
C TYR A 5 -1.29 -27.60 -49.72
N PHE A 6 -2.52 -27.23 -50.11
CA PHE A 6 -3.44 -26.52 -49.19
C PHE A 6 -4.93 -26.74 -49.52
N ILE A 7 -5.28 -27.90 -50.06
CA ILE A 7 -6.67 -28.34 -50.22
C ILE A 7 -6.72 -29.86 -50.02
N LEU A 8 -6.51 -30.32 -48.78
CA LEU A 8 -6.76 -31.71 -48.37
C LEU A 8 -6.78 -31.86 -46.83
N LEU A 9 -7.35 -30.87 -46.12
CA LEU A 9 -7.45 -30.92 -44.65
C LEU A 9 -8.74 -30.27 -44.12
N LEU A 10 -9.83 -30.38 -44.89
CA LEU A 10 -11.15 -29.84 -44.52
C LEU A 10 -12.31 -30.79 -44.88
N LEU A 11 -12.04 -32.09 -45.01
CA LEU A 11 -13.05 -33.13 -45.26
C LEU A 11 -13.01 -34.29 -44.25
N SER A 12 -12.36 -34.10 -43.10
CA SER A 12 -12.22 -35.14 -42.08
C SER A 12 -12.65 -34.66 -40.68
N PHE A 13 -13.78 -33.95 -40.56
CA PHE A 13 -14.40 -33.67 -39.25
C PHE A 13 -15.93 -33.54 -39.32
N PHE A 14 -16.57 -34.40 -40.12
CA PHE A 14 -17.98 -34.75 -39.90
C PHE A 14 -18.06 -36.25 -39.59
N ASN A 15 -17.50 -36.65 -38.44
CA ASN A 15 -18.03 -37.81 -37.74
C ASN A 15 -19.36 -37.37 -37.14
N GLY A 16 -20.43 -37.38 -37.94
CA GLY A 16 -21.77 -37.38 -37.38
C GLY A 16 -21.85 -38.60 -36.47
N GLN A 17 -21.94 -38.39 -35.16
CA GLN A 17 -22.32 -39.46 -34.25
C GLN A 17 -23.71 -39.93 -34.68
N LEU A 18 -23.76 -41.07 -35.35
CA LEU A 18 -24.98 -41.82 -35.56
C LEU A 18 -25.41 -42.31 -34.17
N ASN A 19 -26.25 -41.53 -33.49
CA ASN A 19 -26.72 -41.83 -32.14
C ASN A 19 -27.83 -42.89 -32.23
N ALA A 20 -27.50 -44.15 -31.95
CA ALA A 20 -28.45 -45.26 -31.84
C ALA A 20 -28.84 -45.55 -30.37
N LYS A 21 -30.10 -45.93 -30.12
CA LYS A 21 -30.58 -46.50 -28.84
C LYS A 21 -30.22 -47.97 -28.83
N HIS A 22 -29.61 -48.44 -27.75
CA HIS A 22 -29.08 -49.80 -27.65
C HIS A 22 -29.78 -50.60 -26.55
N ILE A 23 -29.93 -51.90 -26.78
CA ILE A 23 -30.39 -52.82 -25.74
C ILE A 23 -29.30 -52.95 -24.68
N VAL A 24 -29.70 -52.79 -23.42
CA VAL A 24 -28.81 -52.91 -22.25
C VAL A 24 -29.16 -54.13 -21.40
N GLY A 25 -30.16 -54.92 -21.80
CA GLY A 25 -30.55 -56.15 -21.12
C GLY A 25 -31.97 -56.61 -21.43
N GLY A 26 -32.34 -57.77 -20.91
CA GLY A 26 -33.69 -58.29 -21.00
C GLY A 26 -33.88 -59.68 -20.39
N GLU A 27 -35.14 -60.09 -20.29
CA GLU A 27 -35.58 -61.40 -19.79
C GLU A 27 -36.99 -61.72 -20.29
N ILE A 28 -37.33 -63.02 -20.37
CA ILE A 28 -38.71 -63.49 -20.62
C ILE A 28 -39.16 -64.30 -19.43
N ILE A 29 -40.36 -63.99 -18.94
CA ILE A 29 -41.02 -64.64 -17.82
C ILE A 29 -42.34 -65.23 -18.33
N TYR A 30 -42.77 -66.36 -17.79
CA TYR A 30 -44.12 -66.88 -18.00
C TYR A 30 -44.84 -67.19 -16.69
N ASP A 31 -46.15 -66.99 -16.69
CA ASP A 31 -47.06 -67.45 -15.64
C ASP A 31 -48.03 -68.47 -16.23
N ASP A 32 -48.16 -69.63 -15.60
CA ASP A 32 -49.24 -70.57 -15.90
C ASP A 32 -50.54 -70.09 -15.24
N LEU A 33 -51.54 -69.79 -16.07
CA LEU A 33 -52.86 -69.32 -15.64
C LEU A 33 -53.87 -70.46 -15.54
N GLY A 34 -53.46 -71.70 -15.85
CA GLY A 34 -54.32 -72.86 -15.95
C GLY A 34 -55.06 -72.97 -17.30
N GLY A 35 -55.55 -74.18 -17.59
CA GLY A 35 -56.29 -74.46 -18.83
C GLY A 35 -55.45 -74.25 -20.10
N SER A 36 -54.13 -74.51 -20.01
CA SER A 36 -53.16 -74.32 -21.10
C SER A 36 -52.93 -72.85 -21.50
N ASN A 37 -53.31 -71.90 -20.65
CA ASN A 37 -53.08 -70.47 -20.89
C ASN A 37 -51.85 -70.00 -20.12
N TYR A 38 -50.91 -69.38 -20.82
CA TYR A 38 -49.70 -68.81 -20.24
C TYR A 38 -49.68 -67.31 -20.47
N ARG A 39 -49.44 -66.53 -19.42
CA ARG A 39 -49.11 -65.11 -19.57
C ARG A 39 -47.62 -65.00 -19.81
N ILE A 40 -47.24 -64.48 -20.98
CA ILE A 40 -45.85 -64.24 -21.33
C ILE A 40 -45.54 -62.78 -21.07
N THR A 41 -44.47 -62.53 -20.33
CA THR A 41 -43.96 -61.19 -20.03
C THR A 41 -42.54 -61.06 -20.56
N LEU A 42 -42.34 -60.22 -21.57
CA LEU A 42 -41.01 -59.87 -22.07
C LEU A 42 -40.61 -58.52 -21.48
N LYS A 43 -39.42 -58.45 -20.89
CA LYS A 43 -38.80 -57.21 -20.43
C LYS A 43 -37.58 -56.92 -21.27
N VAL A 44 -37.53 -55.73 -21.87
CA VAL A 44 -36.37 -55.25 -22.63
C VAL A 44 -35.92 -53.93 -22.04
N TYR A 45 -34.65 -53.82 -21.72
CA TYR A 45 -34.03 -52.60 -21.20
C TYR A 45 -33.19 -51.95 -22.30
N ARG A 46 -33.23 -50.62 -22.39
CA ARG A 46 -32.41 -49.85 -23.33
C ARG A 46 -31.88 -48.56 -22.72
N ASP A 47 -30.84 -47.96 -23.31
CA ASP A 47 -30.38 -46.62 -22.93
C ASP A 47 -31.34 -45.50 -23.39
N CYS A 48 -31.34 -44.36 -22.68
CA CYS A 48 -32.24 -43.23 -23.00
C CYS A 48 -31.64 -42.21 -23.97
N PHE A 49 -30.33 -42.01 -23.93
CA PHE A 49 -29.65 -40.80 -24.45
C PHE A 49 -29.27 -40.85 -25.94
N SER A 50 -30.16 -41.35 -26.79
CA SER A 50 -29.94 -41.36 -28.24
C SER A 50 -31.27 -41.36 -29.00
N ASP A 51 -31.27 -41.00 -30.29
CA ASP A 51 -32.49 -40.92 -31.12
C ASP A 51 -32.70 -42.16 -32.00
N GLY A 52 -32.12 -43.30 -31.61
CA GLY A 52 -32.20 -44.55 -32.39
C GLY A 52 -33.52 -45.30 -32.30
N ALA A 53 -33.52 -46.53 -32.82
CA ALA A 53 -34.71 -47.38 -33.00
C ALA A 53 -35.53 -47.51 -31.71
N LEU A 54 -36.85 -47.36 -31.85
CA LEU A 54 -37.77 -47.48 -30.73
C LEU A 54 -37.84 -48.94 -30.24
N LEU A 55 -38.46 -49.19 -29.09
CA LEU A 55 -38.84 -50.56 -28.72
C LEU A 55 -39.84 -51.11 -29.77
N ASP A 56 -39.91 -52.43 -29.92
CA ASP A 56 -40.78 -53.03 -30.96
C ASP A 56 -42.24 -52.73 -30.62
N GLY A 57 -43.09 -52.56 -31.63
CA GLY A 57 -44.48 -52.13 -31.43
C GLY A 57 -44.68 -50.68 -30.93
N VAL A 58 -43.61 -49.88 -30.77
CA VAL A 58 -43.71 -48.46 -30.35
C VAL A 58 -43.57 -47.51 -31.55
N GLY A 59 -44.64 -46.82 -31.91
CA GLY A 59 -44.67 -45.87 -33.03
C GLY A 59 -45.01 -46.55 -34.36
N GLY A 60 -45.74 -45.86 -35.23
CA GLY A 60 -46.44 -46.47 -36.38
C GLY A 60 -45.59 -47.15 -37.46
N ASN A 61 -44.26 -47.04 -37.40
CA ASN A 61 -43.33 -47.63 -38.38
C ASN A 61 -42.43 -48.72 -37.78
N MET A 62 -42.58 -49.07 -36.50
CA MET A 62 -41.78 -50.12 -35.88
C MET A 62 -42.43 -51.50 -36.07
N PRO A 63 -41.64 -52.55 -36.35
CA PRO A 63 -42.17 -53.90 -36.45
C PRO A 63 -42.71 -54.39 -35.09
N PRO A 64 -43.67 -55.34 -35.11
CA PRO A 64 -44.23 -55.93 -33.90
C PRO A 64 -43.17 -56.74 -33.13
N ALA A 65 -43.38 -56.89 -31.82
CA ALA A 65 -42.53 -57.73 -30.99
C ALA A 65 -42.99 -59.19 -31.12
N ILE A 66 -42.27 -60.00 -31.90
CA ILE A 66 -42.66 -61.39 -32.18
C ILE A 66 -41.95 -62.37 -31.25
N ILE A 67 -42.73 -63.21 -30.57
CA ILE A 67 -42.25 -64.41 -29.87
C ILE A 67 -42.38 -65.61 -30.80
N THR A 68 -41.30 -66.39 -30.93
CA THR A 68 -41.28 -67.65 -31.70
C THR A 68 -41.32 -68.83 -30.73
N VAL A 69 -42.19 -69.82 -30.99
CA VAL A 69 -42.40 -70.99 -30.12
C VAL A 69 -41.95 -72.27 -30.81
N TYR A 70 -41.07 -73.02 -30.17
CA TYR A 70 -40.55 -74.31 -30.64
C TYR A 70 -40.91 -75.45 -29.68
N ASP A 71 -41.02 -76.67 -30.20
CA ASP A 71 -41.04 -77.89 -29.38
C ASP A 71 -39.63 -78.36 -28.99
N SER A 72 -39.53 -79.45 -28.23
CA SER A 72 -38.26 -80.04 -27.81
C SER A 72 -37.40 -80.62 -28.94
N ASN A 73 -37.97 -80.77 -30.14
CA ASN A 73 -37.29 -81.26 -31.34
C ASN A 73 -36.94 -80.12 -32.31
N ASN A 74 -37.06 -78.86 -31.86
CA ASN A 74 -36.82 -77.66 -32.66
C ASN A 74 -37.80 -77.44 -33.83
N ASN A 75 -38.96 -78.09 -33.82
CA ASN A 75 -40.02 -77.79 -34.79
C ASN A 75 -40.76 -76.52 -34.38
N LEU A 76 -40.98 -75.63 -35.35
CA LEU A 76 -41.76 -74.41 -35.15
C LEU A 76 -43.22 -74.79 -34.85
N ILE A 77 -43.71 -74.40 -33.68
CA ILE A 77 -45.09 -74.63 -33.26
C ILE A 77 -45.98 -73.46 -33.67
N THR A 78 -45.58 -72.23 -33.30
CA THR A 78 -46.33 -71.01 -33.61
C THR A 78 -45.48 -69.77 -33.41
N THR A 79 -45.96 -68.62 -33.89
CA THR A 79 -45.45 -67.29 -33.54
C THR A 79 -46.61 -66.40 -33.10
N PHE A 80 -46.34 -65.43 -32.23
CA PHE A 80 -47.34 -64.46 -31.81
C PHE A 80 -46.73 -63.09 -31.51
N ASP A 81 -47.51 -62.04 -31.78
CA ASP A 81 -47.18 -60.66 -31.41
C ASP A 81 -47.52 -60.43 -29.93
N ILE A 82 -46.56 -59.89 -29.17
CA ILE A 82 -46.73 -59.55 -27.75
C ILE A 82 -47.21 -58.10 -27.53
N GLY A 83 -47.49 -57.36 -28.60
CA GLY A 83 -48.07 -56.02 -28.59
C GLY A 83 -47.06 -54.91 -28.31
N ALA A 84 -47.56 -53.76 -27.87
CA ALA A 84 -46.74 -52.60 -27.49
C ALA A 84 -46.36 -52.63 -26.00
N PRO A 85 -45.15 -52.20 -25.63
CA PRO A 85 -44.68 -52.22 -24.26
C PRO A 85 -45.22 -51.04 -23.44
N VAL A 86 -45.33 -51.25 -22.12
CA VAL A 86 -45.37 -50.17 -21.15
C VAL A 86 -43.94 -49.72 -20.86
N ILE A 87 -43.62 -48.45 -21.11
CA ILE A 87 -42.27 -47.88 -20.96
C ILE A 87 -42.18 -47.06 -19.67
N LYS A 88 -41.14 -47.28 -18.88
CA LYS A 88 -40.80 -46.44 -17.71
C LYS A 88 -39.29 -46.24 -17.56
N ASN A 89 -38.89 -45.14 -16.92
CA ASN A 89 -37.50 -44.88 -16.58
C ASN A 89 -37.07 -45.65 -15.33
N ILE A 90 -35.88 -46.23 -15.37
CA ILE A 90 -35.23 -46.83 -14.20
C ILE A 90 -34.41 -45.74 -13.50
N PRO A 91 -34.70 -45.43 -12.22
CA PRO A 91 -33.98 -44.38 -11.52
C PRO A 91 -32.51 -44.78 -11.28
N PRO A 92 -31.55 -43.84 -11.42
CA PRO A 92 -30.13 -44.08 -11.15
C PRO A 92 -29.88 -44.14 -9.64
N THR A 93 -30.36 -45.17 -8.95
CA THR A 93 -30.14 -45.35 -7.51
C THR A 93 -28.87 -46.16 -7.25
N LEU A 94 -27.95 -45.60 -6.45
CA LEU A 94 -26.80 -46.31 -5.91
C LEU A 94 -26.94 -46.42 -4.39
N ASN A 95 -26.58 -47.55 -3.79
CA ASN A 95 -26.55 -47.77 -2.33
C ASN A 95 -25.40 -47.00 -1.63
N ASN A 96 -25.06 -45.80 -2.09
CA ASN A 96 -24.06 -44.92 -1.47
C ASN A 96 -24.47 -43.43 -1.60
N PRO A 97 -24.85 -42.75 -0.50
CA PRO A 97 -25.36 -41.38 -0.52
C PRO A 97 -24.30 -40.30 -0.76
N CYS A 98 -23.02 -40.67 -0.87
CA CYS A 98 -21.90 -39.73 -0.91
C CYS A 98 -21.27 -39.60 -2.29
N ILE A 99 -21.96 -40.18 -3.26
CA ILE A 99 -21.57 -40.23 -4.66
C ILE A 99 -22.59 -39.41 -5.42
N GLU A 100 -22.10 -38.44 -6.17
CA GLU A 100 -22.94 -37.73 -7.12
C GLU A 100 -23.28 -38.65 -8.30
N ILE A 101 -24.57 -38.71 -8.61
CA ILE A 101 -25.09 -39.50 -9.71
C ILE A 101 -24.63 -38.82 -11.02
N PRO A 102 -23.92 -39.53 -11.92
CA PRO A 102 -23.56 -38.97 -13.21
C PRO A 102 -24.82 -38.63 -14.02
N THR A 103 -24.84 -37.45 -14.63
CA THR A 103 -26.00 -36.94 -15.40
C THR A 103 -26.24 -37.68 -16.71
N ASN A 104 -25.28 -38.49 -17.17
CA ASN A 104 -25.28 -39.17 -18.46
C ASN A 104 -25.69 -40.66 -18.39
N VAL A 105 -26.18 -41.14 -17.25
CA VAL A 105 -26.67 -42.52 -17.11
C VAL A 105 -28.19 -42.54 -17.07
N CYS A 106 -28.81 -43.23 -18.02
CA CYS A 106 -30.26 -43.42 -18.06
C CYS A 106 -30.62 -44.71 -18.79
N VAL A 107 -31.60 -45.45 -18.24
CA VAL A 107 -32.15 -46.70 -18.80
C VAL A 107 -33.67 -46.66 -18.77
N GLU A 108 -34.31 -47.07 -19.86
CA GLU A 108 -35.75 -47.32 -19.97
C GLU A 108 -36.03 -48.83 -19.92
N GLU A 109 -37.08 -49.24 -19.21
CA GLU A 109 -37.65 -50.59 -19.22
C GLU A 109 -38.93 -50.59 -20.08
N GLY A 110 -38.96 -51.45 -21.09
CA GLY A 110 -40.16 -51.80 -21.84
C GLY A 110 -40.70 -53.16 -21.41
N VAL A 111 -41.92 -53.19 -20.89
CA VAL A 111 -42.60 -54.42 -20.47
C VAL A 111 -43.72 -54.74 -21.43
N TYR A 112 -43.61 -55.88 -22.10
CA TYR A 112 -44.62 -56.44 -22.99
C TYR A 112 -45.34 -57.58 -22.28
N THR A 113 -46.64 -57.72 -22.50
CA THR A 113 -47.42 -58.80 -21.88
C THR A 113 -48.53 -59.27 -22.80
N THR A 114 -48.63 -60.58 -22.98
CA THR A 114 -49.76 -61.21 -23.69
C THR A 114 -50.12 -62.54 -23.04
N THR A 115 -51.27 -63.09 -23.38
CA THR A 115 -51.66 -64.44 -23.00
C THR A 115 -51.74 -65.32 -24.24
N VAL A 116 -51.07 -66.46 -24.19
CA VAL A 116 -51.04 -67.45 -25.26
C VAL A 116 -51.63 -68.77 -24.76
N ASN A 117 -52.37 -69.45 -25.62
CA ASN A 117 -52.83 -70.80 -25.34
C ASN A 117 -51.86 -71.81 -25.99
N LEU A 118 -51.20 -72.64 -25.17
CA LEU A 118 -50.26 -73.66 -25.61
C LEU A 118 -50.63 -74.99 -24.94
N GLN A 119 -51.14 -75.94 -25.72
CA GLN A 119 -51.57 -77.25 -25.22
C GLN A 119 -50.38 -78.02 -24.62
N PRO A 120 -50.50 -78.77 -23.51
CA PRO A 120 -49.36 -79.46 -22.92
C PRO A 120 -48.69 -80.40 -23.94
N LEU A 121 -47.38 -80.25 -24.11
CA LEU A 121 -46.58 -81.01 -25.06
C LEU A 121 -45.45 -81.72 -24.32
N ALA A 122 -45.25 -83.01 -24.62
CA ALA A 122 -44.12 -83.76 -24.06
C ALA A 122 -42.81 -83.08 -24.46
N GLY A 123 -41.92 -82.84 -23.49
CA GLY A 123 -40.70 -82.08 -23.70
C GLY A 123 -40.88 -80.56 -23.66
N GLY A 124 -42.10 -80.03 -23.53
CA GLY A 124 -42.37 -78.62 -23.27
C GLY A 124 -42.22 -77.68 -24.48
N TYR A 125 -42.10 -76.38 -24.19
CA TYR A 125 -41.98 -75.32 -25.19
C TYR A 125 -40.77 -74.41 -24.95
N TYR A 126 -40.10 -74.04 -26.03
CA TYR A 126 -39.09 -72.98 -26.05
C TYR A 126 -39.69 -71.72 -26.65
N LEU A 127 -39.71 -70.63 -25.88
CA LEU A 127 -40.18 -69.32 -26.33
C LEU A 127 -38.98 -68.40 -26.47
N VAL A 128 -38.82 -67.75 -27.61
CA VAL A 128 -37.69 -66.84 -27.87
C VAL A 128 -38.14 -65.52 -28.50
N TYR A 129 -37.46 -64.45 -28.07
CA TYR A 129 -37.42 -63.15 -28.70
C TYR A 129 -35.96 -62.82 -29.04
N GLN A 130 -35.72 -62.29 -30.24
CA GLN A 130 -34.40 -61.83 -30.64
C GLN A 130 -34.43 -60.40 -31.17
N ARG A 131 -33.41 -59.63 -30.83
CA ARG A 131 -33.29 -58.23 -31.26
C ARG A 131 -31.85 -57.76 -31.34
N CYS A 132 -31.59 -56.78 -32.18
CA CYS A 132 -30.39 -55.94 -32.15
C CYS A 132 -30.68 -54.60 -31.45
N CYS A 133 -29.71 -53.80 -30.99
CA CYS A 133 -28.27 -54.02 -30.95
C CYS A 133 -27.73 -53.63 -29.58
N ARG A 134 -26.70 -54.34 -29.12
CA ARG A 134 -25.94 -53.92 -27.95
C ARG A 134 -25.07 -52.69 -28.29
N ASN A 135 -24.67 -51.92 -27.28
CA ASN A 135 -23.89 -50.71 -27.47
C ASN A 135 -22.44 -51.03 -27.87
N ASN A 136 -21.92 -50.38 -28.92
CA ASN A 136 -20.53 -50.53 -29.35
C ASN A 136 -19.48 -50.13 -28.29
N THR A 137 -19.86 -49.39 -27.24
CA THR A 137 -18.96 -49.03 -26.13
C THR A 137 -18.76 -50.15 -25.09
N ILE A 138 -19.43 -51.29 -25.24
CA ILE A 138 -19.21 -52.46 -24.37
C ILE A 138 -17.78 -52.99 -24.58
N ILE A 139 -17.03 -53.11 -23.49
CA ILE A 139 -15.61 -53.49 -23.51
C ILE A 139 -15.42 -54.99 -23.54
N ASN A 140 -16.26 -55.74 -22.82
CA ASN A 140 -16.06 -57.18 -22.63
C ASN A 140 -16.54 -58.04 -23.79
N LEU A 141 -17.06 -57.48 -24.88
CA LEU A 141 -17.48 -58.22 -26.06
C LEU A 141 -16.64 -57.83 -27.29
N THR A 142 -16.44 -58.77 -28.20
CA THR A 142 -15.81 -58.51 -29.51
C THR A 142 -16.88 -57.96 -30.47
N THR A 143 -16.65 -56.80 -31.11
CA THR A 143 -17.64 -56.14 -32.00
C THR A 143 -19.08 -56.11 -31.44
N PRO A 144 -19.32 -55.45 -30.28
CA PRO A 144 -20.59 -55.59 -29.55
C PRO A 144 -21.84 -55.24 -30.36
N GLY A 145 -21.78 -54.21 -31.22
CA GLY A 145 -22.92 -53.79 -32.03
C GLY A 145 -23.43 -54.85 -32.99
N SER A 146 -22.57 -55.77 -33.45
CA SER A 146 -22.97 -56.90 -34.30
C SER A 146 -23.52 -58.09 -33.51
N GLN A 147 -23.57 -58.01 -32.19
CA GLN A 147 -24.07 -59.08 -31.30
C GLN A 147 -25.35 -58.62 -30.59
N GLY A 148 -26.52 -58.86 -31.19
CA GLY A 148 -27.81 -58.64 -30.54
C GLY A 148 -28.09 -59.65 -29.42
N SER A 149 -29.28 -59.61 -28.84
CA SER A 149 -29.63 -60.45 -27.69
C SER A 149 -30.75 -61.43 -28.04
N SER A 150 -30.62 -62.65 -27.51
CA SER A 150 -31.70 -63.63 -27.44
C SER A 150 -32.22 -63.72 -26.03
N TYR A 151 -33.49 -63.39 -25.82
CA TYR A 151 -34.19 -63.63 -24.56
C TYR A 151 -35.13 -64.80 -24.78
N PHE A 152 -35.04 -65.82 -23.94
CA PHE A 152 -35.85 -67.03 -24.08
C PHE A 152 -36.17 -67.64 -22.74
N THR A 153 -37.22 -68.44 -22.71
CA THR A 153 -37.65 -69.22 -21.55
C THR A 153 -38.13 -70.60 -22.00
N TYR A 154 -38.15 -71.54 -21.06
CA TYR A 154 -38.62 -72.90 -21.28
C TYR A 154 -39.83 -73.19 -20.39
N ILE A 155 -40.96 -73.53 -21.02
CA ILE A 155 -42.13 -74.05 -20.34
C ILE A 155 -41.95 -75.58 -20.27
N PRO A 156 -41.85 -76.19 -19.07
CA PRO A 156 -41.61 -77.62 -18.94
C PRO A 156 -42.77 -78.44 -19.51
N GLY A 157 -42.44 -79.63 -20.03
CA GLY A 157 -43.46 -80.61 -20.39
C GLY A 157 -44.15 -81.18 -19.14
N PRO A 158 -45.37 -81.73 -19.29
CA PRO A 158 -46.15 -82.28 -18.18
C PRO A 158 -45.44 -83.43 -17.45
N GLU A 159 -44.46 -84.09 -18.09
CA GLU A 159 -43.61 -85.10 -17.47
C GLU A 159 -42.63 -84.56 -16.41
N LYS A 160 -42.31 -83.26 -16.46
CA LYS A 160 -41.43 -82.58 -15.50
C LYS A 160 -42.22 -81.78 -14.48
N ALA A 161 -43.20 -81.01 -14.94
CA ALA A 161 -44.09 -80.21 -14.11
C ALA A 161 -45.44 -80.03 -14.81
N ILE A 162 -46.53 -80.39 -14.15
CA ILE A 162 -47.89 -80.27 -14.68
C ILE A 162 -48.31 -78.80 -14.78
N THR A 163 -47.95 -78.01 -13.77
CA THR A 163 -48.13 -76.56 -13.71
C THR A 163 -46.82 -75.92 -13.31
N ASN A 164 -46.47 -74.80 -13.94
CA ASN A 164 -45.23 -74.09 -13.62
C ASN A 164 -45.27 -72.63 -14.07
N SER A 165 -44.64 -71.75 -13.32
CA SER A 165 -44.41 -70.35 -13.65
C SER A 165 -42.94 -70.05 -13.44
N SER A 166 -42.30 -69.34 -14.37
CA SER A 166 -40.87 -69.08 -14.22
C SER A 166 -40.55 -68.17 -13.03
N PRO A 167 -39.34 -68.29 -12.46
CA PRO A 167 -38.79 -67.35 -11.50
C PRO A 167 -38.79 -65.94 -12.06
N ARG A 168 -38.81 -64.97 -11.17
CA ARG A 168 -38.68 -63.55 -11.51
C ARG A 168 -37.87 -62.84 -10.44
N PHE A 169 -36.85 -62.09 -10.85
CA PHE A 169 -36.09 -61.31 -9.89
C PHE A 169 -36.90 -60.13 -9.37
N SER A 170 -36.72 -59.81 -8.09
CA SER A 170 -37.50 -58.77 -7.41
C SER A 170 -37.00 -57.34 -7.71
N LYS A 171 -35.74 -57.18 -8.11
CA LYS A 171 -35.09 -55.87 -8.34
C LYS A 171 -34.28 -55.88 -9.64
N PHE A 172 -34.18 -54.71 -10.28
CA PHE A 172 -33.23 -54.48 -11.36
C PHE A 172 -31.91 -53.95 -10.78
N PRO A 173 -30.73 -54.42 -11.23
CA PRO A 173 -29.45 -53.94 -10.73
C PRO A 173 -29.25 -52.43 -11.00
N PRO A 174 -28.41 -51.72 -10.22
CA PRO A 174 -28.11 -50.32 -10.47
C PRO A 174 -27.56 -50.14 -11.89
N ILE A 175 -28.05 -49.10 -12.57
CA ILE A 175 -27.69 -48.81 -13.97
C ILE A 175 -26.27 -48.26 -14.15
N PHE A 176 -25.60 -47.92 -13.04
CA PHE A 176 -24.17 -47.62 -13.00
C PHE A 176 -23.54 -48.10 -11.68
N LEU A 177 -22.23 -48.34 -11.72
CA LEU A 177 -21.39 -48.62 -10.55
C LEU A 177 -20.18 -47.69 -10.52
N CYS A 178 -19.58 -47.55 -9.36
CA CYS A 178 -18.41 -46.71 -9.17
C CYS A 178 -17.12 -47.51 -9.20
N ALA A 179 -16.16 -47.08 -10.02
CA ALA A 179 -14.83 -47.67 -10.03
C ALA A 179 -14.19 -47.60 -8.62
N ASN A 180 -13.60 -48.70 -8.18
CA ASN A 180 -12.92 -48.91 -6.90
C ASN A 180 -13.81 -48.82 -5.64
N VAL A 181 -15.14 -48.77 -5.78
CA VAL A 181 -16.06 -48.78 -4.65
C VAL A 181 -16.64 -50.19 -4.47
N PRO A 182 -16.62 -50.77 -3.25
CA PRO A 182 -17.31 -52.03 -2.99
C PRO A 182 -18.77 -51.97 -3.38
N PHE A 183 -19.22 -53.00 -4.07
CA PHE A 183 -20.58 -53.17 -4.52
C PHE A 183 -21.21 -54.37 -3.84
N SER A 184 -22.46 -54.20 -3.42
CA SER A 184 -23.31 -55.25 -2.90
C SER A 184 -24.74 -54.99 -3.35
N PHE A 185 -25.34 -55.99 -3.99
CA PHE A 185 -26.71 -55.93 -4.47
C PHE A 185 -27.43 -57.26 -4.28
N ASP A 186 -28.65 -57.16 -3.81
CA ASP A 186 -29.54 -58.27 -3.55
C ASP A 186 -30.27 -58.68 -4.84
N HIS A 187 -29.71 -59.69 -5.53
CA HIS A 187 -30.23 -60.25 -6.77
C HIS A 187 -31.26 -61.38 -6.53
N VAL A 188 -31.97 -61.34 -5.40
CA VAL A 188 -32.99 -62.35 -5.08
C VAL A 188 -34.11 -62.41 -6.13
N ALA A 189 -34.53 -63.63 -6.42
CA ALA A 189 -35.70 -63.96 -7.22
C ALA A 189 -36.75 -64.67 -6.37
N THR A 190 -37.99 -64.57 -6.82
CA THR A 190 -39.15 -65.24 -6.25
C THR A 190 -39.75 -66.17 -7.28
N ASP A 191 -40.26 -67.29 -6.81
CA ASP A 191 -40.97 -68.28 -7.60
C ASP A 191 -42.46 -68.31 -7.19
N PRO A 192 -43.42 -68.14 -8.12
CA PRO A 192 -44.84 -68.17 -7.77
C PRO A 192 -45.33 -69.52 -7.23
N ASP A 193 -44.70 -70.61 -7.66
CA ASP A 193 -45.08 -71.97 -7.28
C ASP A 193 -44.32 -72.47 -6.04
N GLY A 194 -43.37 -71.66 -5.55
CA GLY A 194 -42.62 -71.91 -4.33
C GLY A 194 -41.42 -72.85 -4.52
N ASP A 195 -40.90 -72.96 -5.74
CA ASP A 195 -39.77 -73.83 -6.05
C ASP A 195 -38.42 -73.34 -5.48
N GLU A 196 -37.48 -74.27 -5.34
CA GLU A 196 -36.14 -73.98 -4.86
C GLU A 196 -35.34 -73.27 -5.97
N LEU A 197 -34.78 -72.10 -5.63
CA LEU A 197 -34.01 -71.27 -6.54
C LEU A 197 -32.52 -71.28 -6.17
N THR A 198 -31.67 -71.50 -7.17
CA THR A 198 -30.21 -71.34 -7.03
C THR A 198 -29.64 -70.45 -8.11
N TYR A 199 -28.61 -69.66 -7.78
CA TYR A 199 -28.12 -68.56 -8.61
C TYR A 199 -26.73 -68.85 -9.15
N ALA A 200 -26.49 -68.48 -10.41
CA ALA A 200 -25.15 -68.53 -10.99
C ALA A 200 -24.94 -67.42 -12.04
N PHE A 201 -23.67 -67.12 -12.30
CA PHE A 201 -23.31 -66.40 -13.51
C PHE A 201 -23.48 -67.29 -14.74
N TYR A 202 -23.88 -66.69 -15.87
CA TYR A 202 -23.89 -67.37 -17.17
C TYR A 202 -23.40 -66.45 -18.29
N THR A 203 -23.12 -67.03 -19.45
CA THR A 203 -22.79 -66.29 -20.67
C THR A 203 -24.07 -65.95 -21.43
N PRO A 204 -24.41 -64.65 -21.63
CA PRO A 204 -25.56 -64.27 -22.45
C PRO A 204 -25.47 -64.77 -23.89
N HIS A 205 -26.60 -64.78 -24.59
CA HIS A 205 -26.70 -65.32 -25.94
C HIS A 205 -26.81 -64.20 -26.98
N GLN A 206 -26.24 -64.46 -28.16
CA GLN A 206 -26.39 -63.62 -29.34
C GLN A 206 -27.80 -63.77 -29.91
N GLY A 207 -28.30 -62.68 -30.50
CA GLY A 207 -29.53 -62.63 -31.27
C GLY A 207 -29.24 -62.12 -32.68
N LEU A 208 -30.12 -61.25 -33.17
CA LEU A 208 -29.93 -60.63 -34.49
C LEU A 208 -28.76 -59.62 -34.51
N ASP A 209 -28.43 -59.08 -35.67
CA ASP A 209 -27.32 -58.15 -35.87
C ASP A 209 -27.75 -56.81 -36.50
N VAL A 210 -26.79 -55.93 -36.77
CA VAL A 210 -27.04 -54.58 -37.32
C VAL A 210 -27.71 -54.61 -38.70
N ASN A 211 -27.52 -55.68 -39.49
CA ASN A 211 -28.15 -55.81 -40.79
C ASN A 211 -29.62 -56.23 -40.63
N CYS A 212 -29.93 -56.94 -39.55
CA CYS A 212 -31.27 -57.38 -39.21
C CYS A 212 -31.70 -56.96 -37.81
N PRO A 213 -32.05 -55.68 -37.60
CA PRO A 213 -32.26 -55.18 -36.25
C PRO A 213 -33.48 -55.77 -35.51
N SER A 214 -34.42 -56.37 -36.24
CA SER A 214 -35.69 -56.94 -35.74
C SER A 214 -36.21 -58.03 -36.67
N LEU A 215 -37.13 -58.87 -36.18
CA LEU A 215 -37.82 -59.88 -36.99
C LEU A 215 -38.92 -59.22 -37.83
N ASN A 216 -38.64 -58.94 -39.11
CA ASN A 216 -39.55 -58.16 -39.95
C ASN A 216 -39.66 -58.60 -41.42
N GLY A 217 -38.86 -59.58 -41.87
CA GLY A 217 -38.89 -60.03 -43.27
C GLY A 217 -38.31 -59.03 -44.29
N GLN A 218 -37.94 -57.82 -43.87
CA GLN A 218 -37.41 -56.78 -44.75
C GLN A 218 -35.89 -56.94 -44.92
N ASN A 219 -35.36 -56.56 -46.08
CA ASN A 219 -33.92 -56.57 -46.37
C ASN A 219 -33.22 -57.93 -46.12
N GLY A 220 -33.94 -59.04 -46.26
CA GLY A 220 -33.42 -60.40 -46.03
C GLY A 220 -33.45 -60.86 -44.57
N CYS A 221 -34.08 -60.09 -43.68
CA CYS A 221 -34.17 -60.44 -42.27
C CYS A 221 -35.18 -61.54 -41.98
N PRO A 222 -34.92 -62.41 -41.00
CA PRO A 222 -35.82 -63.49 -40.68
C PRO A 222 -37.16 -62.95 -40.15
N THR A 223 -38.24 -63.67 -40.42
CA THR A 223 -39.58 -63.38 -39.87
C THR A 223 -39.86 -64.14 -38.57
N VAL A 224 -39.03 -65.13 -38.24
CA VAL A 224 -39.08 -65.93 -37.01
C VAL A 224 -37.66 -66.05 -36.45
N ALA A 225 -37.50 -66.06 -35.13
CA ALA A 225 -36.19 -66.32 -34.52
C ALA A 225 -35.77 -67.78 -34.81
N PRO A 226 -34.48 -68.10 -35.02
CA PRO A 226 -34.03 -69.49 -35.21
C PRO A 226 -34.36 -70.38 -33.99
N PRO A 227 -34.45 -71.71 -34.16
CA PRO A 227 -34.61 -72.63 -33.04
C PRO A 227 -33.35 -72.67 -32.15
N PRO A 228 -33.47 -73.01 -30.85
CA PRO A 228 -32.32 -73.23 -29.97
C PRO A 228 -31.46 -74.42 -30.41
N PRO A 229 -30.17 -74.52 -30.02
CA PRO A 229 -29.46 -73.65 -29.09
C PRO A 229 -28.96 -72.34 -29.73
N TYR A 230 -29.00 -71.27 -28.95
CA TYR A 230 -28.50 -69.96 -29.37
C TYR A 230 -26.99 -69.84 -29.16
N PRO A 231 -26.25 -69.16 -30.05
CA PRO A 231 -24.83 -68.94 -29.85
C PRO A 231 -24.58 -68.01 -28.64
N ASN A 232 -23.54 -68.31 -27.86
CA ASN A 232 -23.07 -67.46 -26.77
C ASN A 232 -22.47 -66.16 -27.31
N VAL A 233 -22.56 -65.06 -26.56
CA VAL A 233 -21.82 -63.84 -26.89
C VAL A 233 -20.31 -64.10 -26.88
N ASN A 234 -19.61 -63.49 -27.83
CA ASN A 234 -18.17 -63.58 -27.96
C ASN A 234 -17.52 -62.54 -27.03
N TYR A 235 -17.07 -62.99 -25.86
CA TYR A 235 -16.29 -62.16 -24.95
C TYR A 235 -14.92 -61.79 -25.56
N SER A 236 -14.40 -60.62 -25.21
CA SER A 236 -13.07 -60.14 -25.62
C SER A 236 -12.02 -60.46 -24.54
N GLY A 237 -10.77 -60.71 -24.96
CA GLY A 237 -9.66 -60.89 -24.03
C GLY A 237 -9.85 -62.04 -23.02
N SER A 238 -9.71 -61.74 -21.72
CA SER A 238 -9.83 -62.71 -20.63
C SER A 238 -11.23 -62.77 -19.99
N PHE A 239 -12.19 -62.00 -20.48
CA PHE A 239 -13.55 -61.99 -19.95
C PHE A 239 -14.31 -63.27 -20.32
N ASN A 240 -15.22 -63.70 -19.44
CA ASN A 240 -16.13 -64.82 -19.67
C ASN A 240 -17.34 -64.69 -18.74
N GLY A 241 -18.34 -65.59 -18.87
CA GLY A 241 -19.56 -65.53 -18.08
C GLY A 241 -19.33 -65.48 -16.56
N THR A 242 -18.32 -66.18 -16.03
CA THR A 242 -17.99 -66.19 -14.58
C THR A 242 -17.09 -65.04 -14.13
N ASN A 243 -16.44 -64.35 -15.07
CA ASN A 243 -15.61 -63.17 -14.82
C ASN A 243 -15.91 -62.09 -15.88
N PRO A 244 -17.10 -61.46 -15.82
CA PRO A 244 -17.57 -60.62 -16.91
C PRO A 244 -16.97 -59.20 -16.90
N LEU A 245 -16.38 -58.75 -15.79
CA LEU A 245 -15.78 -57.43 -15.67
C LEU A 245 -14.55 -57.41 -14.74
N PRO A 246 -13.62 -56.46 -14.91
CA PRO A 246 -12.46 -56.31 -14.04
C PRO A 246 -12.86 -55.89 -12.64
N ALA A 247 -12.48 -56.67 -11.64
CA ALA A 247 -12.81 -56.39 -10.25
C ALA A 247 -11.81 -56.98 -9.26
N ASN A 248 -11.65 -56.32 -8.10
CA ASN A 248 -10.84 -56.81 -6.99
C ASN A 248 -11.41 -56.35 -5.63
N PRO A 249 -12.08 -57.22 -4.85
CA PRO A 249 -12.30 -58.64 -5.13
C PRO A 249 -13.19 -58.85 -6.38
N ALA A 250 -12.99 -60.00 -7.04
CA ALA A 250 -13.78 -60.40 -8.20
C ALA A 250 -15.27 -60.45 -7.85
N PHE A 251 -16.13 -60.24 -8.85
CA PHE A 251 -17.57 -60.35 -8.62
C PHE A 251 -17.95 -61.80 -8.31
N ALA A 252 -18.77 -61.99 -7.28
CA ALA A 252 -19.27 -63.29 -6.84
C ALA A 252 -20.75 -63.18 -6.50
N ILE A 253 -21.53 -64.15 -6.98
CA ILE A 253 -22.94 -64.32 -6.61
C ILE A 253 -23.06 -65.50 -5.64
N ASN A 254 -23.74 -65.28 -4.52
CA ASN A 254 -24.02 -66.35 -3.58
C ASN A 254 -25.11 -67.28 -4.16
N PRO A 255 -24.84 -68.59 -4.32
CA PRO A 255 -25.74 -69.49 -5.03
C PRO A 255 -27.06 -69.78 -4.30
N ILE A 256 -27.17 -69.43 -3.01
CA ILE A 256 -28.36 -69.65 -2.18
C ILE A 256 -29.13 -68.35 -2.01
N THR A 257 -28.44 -67.26 -1.65
CA THR A 257 -29.10 -65.99 -1.31
C THR A 257 -29.30 -65.06 -2.51
N GLY A 258 -28.61 -65.32 -3.62
CA GLY A 258 -28.57 -64.41 -4.77
C GLY A 258 -27.80 -63.12 -4.49
N LEU A 259 -27.12 -62.97 -3.35
CA LEU A 259 -26.34 -61.77 -3.04
C LEU A 259 -25.14 -61.64 -3.99
N LEU A 260 -25.13 -60.58 -4.80
CA LEU A 260 -24.02 -60.24 -5.69
C LEU A 260 -23.10 -59.23 -5.00
N THR A 261 -21.80 -59.55 -4.96
CA THR A 261 -20.77 -58.69 -4.35
C THR A 261 -19.56 -58.58 -5.26
N GLY A 262 -18.78 -57.50 -5.14
CA GLY A 262 -17.56 -57.30 -5.90
C GLY A 262 -17.02 -55.88 -5.74
N ARG A 263 -15.88 -55.56 -6.36
CA ARG A 263 -15.40 -54.17 -6.46
C ARG A 263 -14.84 -53.93 -7.87
N PRO A 264 -15.56 -53.25 -8.77
CA PRO A 264 -15.08 -53.02 -10.12
C PRO A 264 -13.84 -52.12 -10.10
N THR A 265 -12.85 -52.41 -10.93
CA THR A 265 -11.56 -51.67 -10.93
C THR A 265 -11.36 -50.82 -12.18
N GLN A 266 -12.15 -51.04 -13.23
CA GLN A 266 -12.00 -50.37 -14.51
C GLN A 266 -13.31 -49.73 -14.96
N VAL A 267 -13.21 -48.47 -15.40
CA VAL A 267 -14.30 -47.69 -16.01
C VAL A 267 -14.63 -48.27 -17.39
N GLY A 268 -15.91 -48.38 -17.71
CA GLY A 268 -16.37 -48.96 -18.96
C GLY A 268 -17.75 -49.60 -18.87
N GLN A 269 -18.23 -50.12 -19.99
CA GLN A 269 -19.49 -50.85 -20.07
C GLN A 269 -19.24 -52.35 -20.22
N TYR A 270 -19.97 -53.15 -19.45
CA TYR A 270 -19.76 -54.60 -19.36
C TYR A 270 -21.11 -55.33 -19.39
N VAL A 271 -21.25 -56.31 -20.27
CA VAL A 271 -22.40 -57.23 -20.31
C VAL A 271 -22.23 -58.33 -19.27
N VAL A 272 -23.28 -58.59 -18.49
CA VAL A 272 -23.30 -59.55 -17.39
C VAL A 272 -24.57 -60.40 -17.50
N GLY A 273 -24.43 -61.72 -17.33
CA GLY A 273 -25.53 -62.66 -17.29
C GLY A 273 -25.67 -63.31 -15.92
N ILE A 274 -26.88 -63.31 -15.36
CA ILE A 274 -27.25 -64.13 -14.18
C ILE A 274 -28.38 -65.07 -14.56
N CYS A 275 -28.23 -66.35 -14.21
CA CYS A 275 -29.30 -67.33 -14.34
C CYS A 275 -29.77 -67.82 -12.97
N VAL A 276 -31.03 -68.25 -12.93
CA VAL A 276 -31.67 -68.87 -11.78
C VAL A 276 -32.11 -70.27 -12.19
N TYR A 277 -31.59 -71.28 -11.52
CA TYR A 277 -32.06 -72.66 -11.68
C TYR A 277 -33.27 -72.87 -10.77
N GLU A 278 -34.37 -73.29 -11.36
CA GLU A 278 -35.63 -73.59 -10.70
C GLU A 278 -35.75 -75.10 -10.50
N LYS A 279 -35.85 -75.54 -9.25
CA LYS A 279 -35.91 -76.96 -8.91
C LYS A 279 -37.15 -77.26 -8.07
N ARG A 280 -37.87 -78.29 -8.50
CA ARG A 280 -38.97 -78.88 -7.74
C ARG A 280 -38.56 -80.23 -7.21
N ASN A 281 -38.59 -80.40 -5.89
CA ASN A 281 -38.15 -81.62 -5.21
C ASN A 281 -36.74 -82.10 -5.64
N GLY A 282 -35.81 -81.15 -5.85
CA GLY A 282 -34.43 -81.43 -6.28
C GLY A 282 -34.23 -81.67 -7.79
N VAL A 283 -35.30 -81.72 -8.59
CA VAL A 283 -35.23 -81.90 -10.05
C VAL A 283 -35.27 -80.54 -10.75
N LEU A 284 -34.31 -80.28 -11.65
CA LEU A 284 -34.29 -79.08 -12.48
C LEU A 284 -35.44 -79.10 -13.48
N ILE A 285 -36.33 -78.13 -13.37
CA ILE A 285 -37.52 -78.01 -14.23
C ILE A 285 -37.39 -76.87 -15.24
N ASN A 286 -36.67 -75.81 -14.89
CA ASN A 286 -36.50 -74.63 -15.75
C ASN A 286 -35.27 -73.82 -15.32
N ILE A 287 -34.79 -72.96 -16.23
CA ILE A 287 -33.70 -72.01 -15.99
C ILE A 287 -34.18 -70.64 -16.46
N HIS A 288 -34.25 -69.69 -15.53
CA HIS A 288 -34.54 -68.28 -15.85
C HIS A 288 -33.25 -67.53 -16.15
N PHE A 289 -33.23 -66.75 -17.23
CA PHE A 289 -32.05 -66.02 -17.67
C PHE A 289 -32.28 -64.51 -17.62
N ARG A 290 -31.28 -63.78 -17.14
CA ARG A 290 -31.24 -62.32 -17.20
C ARG A 290 -29.91 -61.82 -17.75
N ASP A 291 -30.01 -61.07 -18.84
CA ASP A 291 -28.93 -60.32 -19.47
C ASP A 291 -29.07 -58.84 -19.05
N PHE A 292 -27.97 -58.21 -18.63
CA PHE A 292 -27.93 -56.79 -18.34
C PHE A 292 -26.53 -56.19 -18.50
N GLN A 293 -26.44 -54.87 -18.55
CA GLN A 293 -25.20 -54.12 -18.69
C GLN A 293 -24.90 -53.31 -17.41
N PHE A 294 -23.66 -53.37 -16.93
CA PHE A 294 -23.14 -52.40 -15.96
C PHE A 294 -22.38 -51.27 -16.65
N ASN A 295 -22.64 -50.03 -16.24
CA ASN A 295 -21.85 -48.87 -16.62
C ASN A 295 -20.95 -48.45 -15.45
N ILE A 296 -19.65 -48.72 -15.52
CA ILE A 296 -18.69 -48.35 -14.48
C ILE A 296 -18.15 -46.95 -14.77
N THR A 297 -18.31 -46.03 -13.83
CA THR A 297 -17.91 -44.61 -13.96
C THR A 297 -16.95 -44.20 -12.84
N PRO A 298 -16.06 -43.21 -13.04
CA PRO A 298 -15.35 -42.58 -11.93
C PRO A 298 -16.36 -41.80 -11.08
N CYS A 299 -16.44 -42.15 -9.79
CA CYS A 299 -17.29 -41.45 -8.84
C CYS A 299 -16.46 -40.47 -8.01
N VAL A 300 -16.96 -39.25 -7.85
CA VAL A 300 -16.39 -38.27 -6.92
C VAL A 300 -17.05 -38.49 -5.56
N VAL A 301 -16.24 -38.80 -4.55
CA VAL A 301 -16.72 -38.90 -3.16
C VAL A 301 -16.69 -37.50 -2.56
N ASN A 302 -17.86 -36.96 -2.24
CA ASN A 302 -18.00 -35.56 -1.81
C ASN A 302 -18.17 -35.45 -0.30
N VAL A 303 -17.32 -36.11 0.50
CA VAL A 303 -17.15 -35.76 1.92
C VAL A 303 -15.67 -35.81 2.24
N ALA A 304 -15.12 -34.69 2.69
CA ALA A 304 -13.76 -34.62 3.19
C ALA A 304 -13.73 -33.84 4.50
N SER A 305 -13.09 -34.42 5.51
CA SER A 305 -12.72 -33.72 6.74
C SER A 305 -11.46 -32.91 6.45
N VAL A 306 -11.53 -31.59 6.56
CA VAL A 306 -10.39 -30.71 6.33
C VAL A 306 -10.40 -29.61 7.38
N PHE A 307 -9.24 -29.26 7.90
CA PHE A 307 -9.08 -28.05 8.70
C PHE A 307 -7.72 -27.41 8.46
N GLU A 308 -7.63 -26.10 8.65
CA GLU A 308 -6.38 -25.37 8.46
C GLU A 308 -5.36 -25.72 9.54
N GLU A 309 -4.08 -25.64 9.19
CA GLU A 309 -3.03 -25.67 10.21
C GLU A 309 -3.11 -24.36 10.99
N PRO A 310 -3.40 -24.34 12.31
CA PRO A 310 -3.42 -23.13 13.09
C PRO A 310 -2.07 -22.45 13.06
N VAL A 311 -2.07 -21.12 13.12
CA VAL A 311 -0.85 -20.32 13.16
C VAL A 311 -0.01 -20.75 14.36
N LYS A 312 1.25 -21.11 14.10
CA LYS A 312 2.22 -21.48 15.15
C LYS A 312 2.34 -20.33 16.14
N LYS A 313 1.84 -20.50 17.36
CA LYS A 313 1.93 -19.49 18.42
C LYS A 313 3.22 -19.69 19.21
N CYS A 314 3.92 -18.57 19.36
CA CYS A 314 5.09 -18.39 20.21
C CYS A 314 4.77 -17.53 21.44
N GLN A 315 3.49 -17.21 21.61
CA GLN A 315 2.92 -16.41 22.69
C GLN A 315 1.52 -16.97 23.02
N GLY A 316 1.44 -17.69 24.14
CA GLY A 316 0.20 -18.24 24.69
C GLY A 316 -0.25 -19.59 24.11
N ASN A 317 -1.11 -20.27 24.85
CA ASN A 317 -1.51 -21.66 24.61
C ASN A 317 -2.91 -21.83 23.99
N THR A 318 -3.57 -20.74 23.56
CA THR A 318 -4.92 -20.78 23.00
C THR A 318 -4.90 -20.83 21.47
N ILE A 319 -5.49 -21.87 20.90
CA ILE A 319 -5.54 -22.16 19.46
C ILE A 319 -6.99 -22.04 18.96
N GLU A 320 -7.16 -21.31 17.86
CA GLU A 320 -8.42 -21.23 17.11
C GLU A 320 -8.34 -22.18 15.91
N PHE A 321 -9.32 -23.07 15.78
CA PHE A 321 -9.38 -24.05 14.70
C PHE A 321 -10.38 -23.63 13.64
N SER A 322 -9.94 -23.65 12.38
CA SER A 322 -10.71 -23.29 11.19
C SER A 322 -11.07 -24.54 10.40
N ASN A 323 -12.34 -24.90 10.40
CA ASN A 323 -12.87 -26.05 9.68
C ASN A 323 -13.10 -25.71 8.20
N GLN A 324 -12.53 -26.53 7.32
CA GLN A 324 -12.68 -26.44 5.86
C GLN A 324 -13.31 -27.70 5.28
N SER A 325 -13.90 -28.54 6.13
CA SER A 325 -14.56 -29.77 5.70
C SER A 325 -15.72 -29.44 4.78
N PHE A 326 -15.85 -30.20 3.71
CA PHE A 326 -16.89 -29.98 2.70
C PHE A 326 -17.60 -31.29 2.38
N GLY A 327 -18.86 -31.18 1.96
CA GLY A 327 -19.54 -32.29 1.32
C GLY A 327 -20.91 -31.98 0.74
N SER A 328 -21.39 -32.87 -0.13
CA SER A 328 -22.69 -32.73 -0.83
C SER A 328 -23.91 -33.04 0.04
N ILE A 329 -23.69 -33.36 1.33
CA ILE A 329 -24.73 -33.59 2.35
C ILE A 329 -24.46 -32.72 3.59
N PRO A 330 -25.47 -32.39 4.40
CA PRO A 330 -25.26 -31.72 5.68
C PRO A 330 -24.30 -32.51 6.57
N LEU A 331 -23.20 -31.87 6.97
CA LEU A 331 -22.16 -32.50 7.77
C LEU A 331 -22.36 -32.25 9.28
N THR A 332 -21.87 -33.19 10.06
CA THR A 332 -21.66 -33.06 11.52
C THR A 332 -20.19 -33.19 11.84
N TYR A 333 -19.72 -32.60 12.93
CA TYR A 333 -18.28 -32.51 13.23
C TYR A 333 -17.98 -32.99 14.64
N HIS A 334 -16.81 -33.59 14.80
CA HIS A 334 -16.26 -33.92 16.11
C HIS A 334 -14.76 -33.67 16.12
N TRP A 335 -14.33 -32.79 17.01
CA TRP A 335 -12.95 -32.43 17.27
C TRP A 335 -12.44 -33.16 18.51
N ASN A 336 -11.19 -33.60 18.47
CA ASN A 336 -10.40 -34.03 19.62
C ASN A 336 -9.05 -33.29 19.58
N PHE A 337 -8.72 -32.57 20.64
CA PHE A 337 -7.54 -31.69 20.68
C PHE A 337 -6.23 -32.42 21.00
N GLY A 338 -6.26 -33.73 21.21
CA GLY A 338 -5.09 -34.59 21.30
C GLY A 338 -4.33 -34.45 22.61
N VAL A 339 -4.98 -34.01 23.70
CA VAL A 339 -4.36 -33.87 25.02
C VAL A 339 -4.18 -35.26 25.65
N PRO A 340 -2.93 -35.69 25.93
CA PRO A 340 -2.69 -37.03 26.48
C PRO A 340 -3.38 -37.24 27.83
N GLY A 341 -4.05 -38.38 28.01
CA GLY A 341 -4.66 -38.78 29.28
C GLY A 341 -6.05 -38.22 29.57
N THR A 342 -6.66 -37.49 28.63
CA THR A 342 -8.07 -37.04 28.73
C THR A 342 -8.85 -37.39 27.46
N LEU A 343 -10.17 -37.57 27.62
CA LEU A 343 -11.13 -37.69 26.51
C LEU A 343 -12.12 -36.50 26.50
N ALA A 344 -11.96 -35.56 27.43
CA ALA A 344 -12.85 -34.41 27.61
C ALA A 344 -12.40 -33.19 26.79
N ASP A 345 -11.31 -33.28 26.03
CA ASP A 345 -10.76 -32.27 25.15
C ASP A 345 -11.41 -32.32 23.75
N THR A 346 -12.73 -32.33 23.70
CA THR A 346 -13.48 -32.47 22.45
C THR A 346 -14.44 -31.30 22.20
N SER A 347 -14.85 -31.13 20.95
CA SER A 347 -15.88 -30.15 20.56
C SER A 347 -16.65 -30.61 19.34
N ASN A 348 -17.93 -30.24 19.24
CA ASN A 348 -18.75 -30.48 18.06
C ASN A 348 -19.08 -29.17 17.30
N VAL A 349 -18.50 -28.05 17.73
CA VAL A 349 -18.67 -26.74 17.09
C VAL A 349 -17.91 -26.73 15.76
N PHE A 350 -18.45 -26.02 14.76
CA PHE A 350 -17.83 -25.89 13.44
C PHE A 350 -16.39 -25.40 13.55
N ASN A 351 -16.17 -24.22 14.15
CA ASN A 351 -14.85 -23.63 14.42
C ASN A 351 -14.63 -23.48 15.93
N PRO A 352 -13.95 -24.42 16.60
CA PRO A 352 -13.72 -24.34 18.04
C PRO A 352 -12.45 -23.55 18.40
N THR A 353 -12.40 -23.07 19.63
CA THR A 353 -11.20 -22.55 20.28
C THR A 353 -10.83 -23.46 21.45
N TYR A 354 -9.55 -23.78 21.64
CA TYR A 354 -9.07 -24.59 22.75
C TYR A 354 -7.81 -24.00 23.39
N THR A 355 -7.71 -24.03 24.72
CA THR A 355 -6.54 -23.55 25.47
C THR A 355 -5.84 -24.73 26.13
N TYR A 356 -4.60 -24.97 25.73
CA TYR A 356 -3.77 -26.04 26.27
C TYR A 356 -3.13 -25.62 27.59
N ALA A 357 -3.03 -26.56 28.53
CA ALA A 357 -2.45 -26.29 29.85
C ALA A 357 -0.93 -26.14 29.82
N ASP A 358 -0.26 -26.80 28.87
CA ASP A 358 1.20 -26.80 28.74
C ASP A 358 1.60 -26.74 27.26
N THR A 359 2.89 -26.54 27.04
CA THR A 359 3.59 -26.65 25.76
C THR A 359 3.81 -28.11 25.39
N GLY A 360 3.98 -28.40 24.10
CA GLY A 360 4.22 -29.77 23.64
C GLY A 360 3.69 -30.06 22.25
N MET A 361 3.73 -31.35 21.89
CA MET A 361 3.20 -31.87 20.63
C MET A 361 1.80 -32.43 20.85
N TYR A 362 0.83 -31.99 20.05
CA TYR A 362 -0.56 -32.43 20.11
C TYR A 362 -1.01 -32.94 18.74
N VAL A 363 -1.73 -34.06 18.70
CA VAL A 363 -2.30 -34.61 17.46
C VAL A 363 -3.80 -34.34 17.45
N VAL A 364 -4.21 -33.23 16.84
CA VAL A 364 -5.62 -32.86 16.77
C VAL A 364 -6.29 -33.65 15.66
N THR A 365 -7.47 -34.18 15.98
CA THR A 365 -8.30 -34.96 15.06
C THR A 365 -9.60 -34.21 14.81
N LEU A 366 -9.96 -34.05 13.54
CA LEU A 366 -11.30 -33.66 13.10
C LEU A 366 -11.94 -34.85 12.39
N ILE A 367 -13.18 -35.14 12.76
CA ILE A 367 -14.01 -36.15 12.11
C ILE A 367 -15.24 -35.45 11.52
N ALA A 368 -15.41 -35.54 10.21
CA ALA A 368 -16.66 -35.22 9.54
C ALA A 368 -17.59 -36.45 9.62
N ASN A 369 -18.87 -36.24 9.91
CA ASN A 369 -19.91 -37.26 10.04
C ASN A 369 -19.55 -38.44 10.96
N PRO A 370 -19.14 -38.19 12.20
CA PRO A 370 -18.77 -39.24 13.14
C PRO A 370 -19.92 -40.25 13.31
N GLY A 371 -19.62 -41.54 13.13
CA GLY A 371 -20.59 -42.64 13.28
C GLY A 371 -21.65 -42.74 12.18
N LYS A 372 -21.56 -41.96 11.10
CA LYS A 372 -22.49 -41.98 9.97
C LYS A 372 -21.79 -42.48 8.69
N ALA A 373 -22.58 -42.72 7.63
CA ALA A 373 -22.03 -42.99 6.30
C ALA A 373 -21.11 -41.84 5.85
N CYS A 374 -19.98 -42.19 5.25
CA CYS A 374 -18.98 -41.25 4.73
C CYS A 374 -18.37 -40.36 5.81
N SER A 375 -18.10 -40.98 6.96
CA SER A 375 -17.22 -40.39 7.93
C SER A 375 -15.82 -40.30 7.35
N ASP A 376 -15.25 -39.10 7.39
CA ASP A 376 -13.86 -38.87 7.02
C ASP A 376 -13.12 -38.25 8.20
N THR A 377 -11.82 -38.53 8.32
CA THR A 377 -11.02 -38.14 9.47
C THR A 377 -9.73 -37.49 9.02
N MET A 378 -9.49 -36.27 9.50
CA MET A 378 -8.20 -35.60 9.36
C MET A 378 -7.48 -35.54 10.70
N LYS A 379 -6.19 -35.88 10.68
CA LYS A 379 -5.29 -35.69 11.81
C LYS A 379 -4.17 -34.76 11.40
N LYS A 380 -3.82 -33.82 12.26
CA LYS A 380 -2.65 -32.96 12.10
C LYS A 380 -1.91 -32.84 13.43
N THR A 381 -0.58 -32.76 13.33
CA THR A 381 0.31 -32.59 14.47
C THR A 381 0.64 -31.11 14.65
N PHE A 382 0.49 -30.62 15.87
CA PHE A 382 0.72 -29.24 16.26
C PHE A 382 1.74 -29.17 17.37
N TYR A 383 2.49 -28.07 17.42
CA TYR A 383 3.44 -27.77 18.47
C TYR A 383 3.06 -26.46 19.13
N ILE A 384 2.89 -26.50 20.44
CA ILE A 384 2.79 -25.31 21.28
C ILE A 384 4.16 -25.12 21.88
N TYR A 385 4.81 -24.02 21.54
CA TYR A 385 6.16 -23.72 21.98
C TYR A 385 6.12 -22.86 23.26
N PRO A 386 7.16 -22.93 24.11
CA PRO A 386 7.34 -21.97 25.19
C PRO A 386 7.34 -20.53 24.68
N ASP A 387 6.86 -19.62 25.53
CA ASP A 387 6.81 -18.21 25.20
C ASP A 387 8.21 -17.65 24.89
N LEU A 388 8.28 -16.81 23.85
CA LEU A 388 9.42 -15.95 23.54
C LEU A 388 8.98 -14.50 23.67
N THR A 389 9.45 -13.82 24.71
CA THR A 389 9.20 -12.39 24.91
C THR A 389 10.52 -11.67 25.04
N LEU A 390 10.85 -10.83 24.05
CA LEU A 390 12.12 -10.11 24.05
C LEU A 390 12.08 -8.87 24.93
N SER A 391 13.16 -8.68 25.70
CA SER A 391 13.33 -7.51 26.55
C SER A 391 14.80 -7.13 26.67
N MET A 392 15.08 -5.84 26.45
CA MET A 392 16.40 -5.26 26.67
C MET A 392 16.28 -3.94 27.46
N PRO A 393 17.07 -3.74 28.52
CA PRO A 393 17.04 -2.50 29.29
C PRO A 393 17.55 -1.29 28.50
N LYS A 394 16.85 -0.17 28.67
CA LYS A 394 17.21 1.12 28.06
C LYS A 394 18.58 1.59 28.55
N GLN A 395 19.43 2.00 27.61
CA GLN A 395 20.77 2.50 27.91
C GLN A 395 20.76 4.00 28.23
N ALA A 396 21.58 4.41 29.20
CA ALA A 396 21.82 5.83 29.48
C ALA A 396 22.60 6.50 28.33
N PRO A 397 22.32 7.76 27.99
CA PRO A 397 23.05 8.46 26.93
C PRO A 397 24.54 8.65 27.29
N LYS A 398 25.42 8.61 26.29
CA LYS A 398 26.87 8.82 26.44
C LYS A 398 27.42 9.83 25.43
N CYS A 399 28.66 10.24 25.62
CA CYS A 399 29.38 11.17 24.75
C CYS A 399 30.02 10.43 23.58
N LEU A 400 30.18 11.09 22.44
CA LEU A 400 30.87 10.49 21.30
C LEU A 400 32.28 10.02 21.68
N ARG A 401 33.00 10.81 22.49
CA ARG A 401 34.32 10.45 23.01
C ARG A 401 34.19 9.47 24.18
N LEU A 402 34.94 8.35 24.12
CA LEU A 402 35.01 7.33 25.18
C LEU A 402 33.68 6.63 25.52
N ASN A 403 32.69 6.60 24.62
CA ASN A 403 31.53 5.73 24.85
C ASN A 403 31.93 4.25 24.77
N SER A 404 31.26 3.44 25.57
CA SER A 404 31.32 1.98 25.54
C SER A 404 30.07 1.44 26.21
N TYR A 405 29.29 0.60 25.54
CA TYR A 405 28.02 0.08 26.03
C TYR A 405 28.09 -1.41 26.32
N ASN A 406 27.44 -1.82 27.41
CA ASN A 406 27.21 -3.22 27.76
C ASN A 406 25.70 -3.44 27.72
N PHE A 407 25.26 -4.36 26.87
CA PHE A 407 23.84 -4.69 26.74
C PHE A 407 23.54 -5.98 27.49
N SER A 408 22.42 -5.98 28.21
CA SER A 408 21.86 -7.15 28.87
C SER A 408 20.60 -7.61 28.15
N ASN A 409 20.34 -8.92 28.25
CA ASN A 409 19.17 -9.55 27.66
C ASN A 409 18.27 -10.10 28.77
N ASN A 410 17.16 -9.40 29.03
CA ASN A 410 16.17 -9.75 30.05
C ASN A 410 14.97 -10.51 29.44
N SER A 411 15.12 -11.06 28.24
CA SER A 411 14.05 -11.78 27.54
C SER A 411 13.58 -13.01 28.33
N GLN A 412 12.28 -13.30 28.29
CA GLN A 412 11.75 -14.60 28.70
C GLN A 412 11.88 -15.57 27.53
N HIS A 413 12.58 -16.69 27.75
CA HIS A 413 12.95 -17.62 26.69
C HIS A 413 13.20 -19.02 27.25
N HIS A 414 13.15 -20.01 26.36
CA HIS A 414 13.61 -21.36 26.61
C HIS A 414 15.15 -21.45 26.53
N SER A 415 15.75 -22.45 27.18
CA SER A 415 17.21 -22.66 27.21
C SER A 415 17.86 -22.88 25.83
N SER A 416 17.07 -23.23 24.82
CA SER A 416 17.51 -23.43 23.42
C SER A 416 17.53 -22.14 22.58
N ALA A 417 17.15 -20.99 23.16
CA ALA A 417 17.11 -19.74 22.42
C ALA A 417 18.50 -19.27 21.99
N VAL A 418 18.61 -18.85 20.74
CA VAL A 418 19.80 -18.24 20.14
C VAL A 418 19.54 -16.76 19.95
N PHE A 419 20.53 -15.93 20.29
CA PHE A 419 20.43 -14.47 20.21
C PHE A 419 21.40 -13.90 19.18
N ASN A 420 20.98 -12.80 18.55
CA ASN A 420 21.84 -12.00 17.69
C ASN A 420 21.53 -10.53 17.92
N TRP A 421 22.55 -9.79 18.34
CA TRP A 421 22.52 -8.34 18.43
C TRP A 421 23.02 -7.77 17.12
N ARG A 422 22.22 -6.88 16.53
CA ARG A 422 22.63 -6.07 15.39
C ARG A 422 22.67 -4.61 15.81
N PHE A 423 23.83 -4.01 15.61
CA PHE A 423 24.04 -2.57 15.73
C PHE A 423 24.10 -1.97 14.32
N THR A 424 24.40 -0.68 14.21
CA THR A 424 24.63 -0.03 12.91
C THR A 424 26.10 -0.14 12.49
N ALA A 425 26.42 0.25 11.25
CA ALA A 425 27.80 0.38 10.79
C ALA A 425 28.62 1.41 11.59
N ALA A 426 27.96 2.25 12.40
CA ALA A 426 28.64 3.18 13.30
C ALA A 426 29.18 2.49 14.57
N ALA A 427 28.83 1.23 14.82
CA ALA A 427 29.25 0.47 16.00
C ALA A 427 30.42 -0.47 15.70
N THR A 428 31.30 -0.68 16.68
CA THR A 428 32.37 -1.68 16.66
C THR A 428 32.30 -2.57 17.91
N PRO A 429 32.08 -3.89 17.76
CA PRO A 429 31.64 -4.58 16.54
C PRO A 429 30.20 -4.18 16.12
N SER A 430 29.85 -4.36 14.85
CA SER A 430 28.52 -4.04 14.31
C SER A 430 27.46 -5.12 14.55
N VAL A 431 27.88 -6.31 14.96
CA VAL A 431 27.01 -7.44 15.34
C VAL A 431 27.62 -8.24 16.50
N SER A 432 26.80 -8.97 17.23
CA SER A 432 27.25 -9.92 18.26
C SER A 432 26.27 -11.08 18.44
N SER A 433 26.79 -12.30 18.64
CA SER A 433 25.99 -13.49 18.99
C SER A 433 26.00 -13.80 20.49
N PHE A 434 26.72 -13.00 21.30
CA PHE A 434 26.73 -13.17 22.74
C PHE A 434 25.36 -12.80 23.33
N LYS A 435 24.93 -13.52 24.38
CA LYS A 435 23.71 -13.20 25.11
C LYS A 435 23.75 -11.77 25.65
N GLU A 436 24.91 -11.37 26.18
CA GLU A 436 25.17 -10.05 26.77
C GLU A 436 26.44 -9.44 26.16
N PRO A 437 26.34 -8.69 25.05
CA PRO A 437 27.49 -8.07 24.44
C PRO A 437 28.00 -6.89 25.27
N ALA A 438 29.32 -6.88 25.49
CA ALA A 438 30.00 -5.82 26.23
C ALA A 438 31.00 -5.07 25.34
N GLY A 439 31.32 -3.84 25.71
CA GLY A 439 32.38 -3.07 25.06
C GLY A 439 32.01 -2.45 23.71
N ILE A 440 30.72 -2.29 23.41
CA ILE A 440 30.27 -1.78 22.10
C ILE A 440 30.50 -0.26 22.02
N VAL A 441 31.32 0.17 21.07
CA VAL A 441 31.68 1.58 20.85
C VAL A 441 31.04 2.09 19.56
N PHE A 442 30.54 3.32 19.57
CA PHE A 442 29.92 3.98 18.44
C PHE A 442 30.71 5.23 18.02
N ASN A 443 30.90 5.42 16.71
CA ASN A 443 31.73 6.47 16.13
C ASN A 443 30.95 7.65 15.51
N GLN A 444 29.61 7.64 15.61
CA GLN A 444 28.75 8.72 15.14
C GLN A 444 27.85 9.22 16.28
N PRO A 445 27.54 10.53 16.33
CA PRO A 445 26.56 11.07 17.26
C PRO A 445 25.13 10.80 16.76
N GLY A 446 24.15 10.96 17.66
CA GLY A 446 22.73 10.82 17.34
C GLY A 446 22.00 9.73 18.12
N LYS A 447 20.77 9.43 17.71
CA LYS A 447 20.00 8.27 18.21
C LYS A 447 20.29 7.09 17.29
N ILE A 448 20.97 6.07 17.79
CA ILE A 448 21.41 4.92 17.00
C ILE A 448 20.59 3.70 17.38
N PRO A 449 19.92 3.03 16.43
CA PRO A 449 19.14 1.84 16.71
C PRO A 449 20.02 0.64 17.06
N VAL A 450 19.52 -0.17 17.98
CA VAL A 450 20.08 -1.45 18.43
C VAL A 450 18.96 -2.48 18.36
N THR A 451 19.22 -3.59 17.67
CA THR A 451 18.25 -4.66 17.47
C THR A 451 18.72 -5.90 18.22
N LEU A 452 17.89 -6.41 19.13
CA LEU A 452 18.02 -7.75 19.69
C LEU A 452 17.08 -8.66 18.91
N TRP A 453 17.65 -9.64 18.21
CA TRP A 453 16.94 -10.69 17.52
C TRP A 453 17.12 -12.01 18.28
N ALA A 454 16.08 -12.84 18.33
CA ALA A 454 16.19 -14.17 18.90
C ALA A 454 15.43 -15.23 18.09
N LYS A 455 15.90 -16.46 18.20
CA LYS A 455 15.19 -17.64 17.71
C LYS A 455 15.22 -18.76 18.73
N GLN A 456 14.07 -19.33 19.03
CA GLN A 456 13.93 -20.60 19.75
C GLN A 456 12.94 -21.49 19.01
N PHE A 457 13.31 -22.75 18.77
CA PHE A 457 12.50 -23.65 17.94
C PHE A 457 12.12 -23.01 16.58
N GLN A 458 10.82 -22.84 16.30
CA GLN A 458 10.29 -22.15 15.13
C GLN A 458 9.91 -20.68 15.41
N CYS A 459 10.06 -20.23 16.67
CA CYS A 459 9.76 -18.88 17.10
C CYS A 459 10.93 -17.96 16.80
N VAL A 460 10.65 -16.90 16.06
CA VAL A 460 11.61 -15.84 15.73
C VAL A 460 10.97 -14.52 16.12
N ASP A 461 11.70 -13.70 16.86
CA ASP A 461 11.25 -12.37 17.25
C ASP A 461 12.42 -11.37 17.24
N SER A 462 12.12 -10.08 17.20
CA SER A 462 13.10 -9.02 17.33
C SER A 462 12.54 -7.77 17.98
N ILE A 463 13.34 -7.16 18.86
CA ILE A 463 13.04 -5.86 19.47
C ILE A 463 14.11 -4.83 19.07
N VAL A 464 13.69 -3.58 18.88
CA VAL A 464 14.56 -2.46 18.56
C VAL A 464 14.40 -1.38 19.62
N ASP A 465 15.52 -0.85 20.10
CA ASP A 465 15.61 0.34 20.95
C ASP A 465 16.76 1.20 20.43
N THR A 466 17.02 2.34 21.05
CA THR A 466 18.05 3.28 20.63
C THR A 466 19.01 3.62 21.77
N VAL A 467 20.28 3.76 21.44
CA VAL A 467 21.25 4.46 22.29
C VAL A 467 21.35 5.92 21.83
N LYS A 468 21.57 6.84 22.75
CA LYS A 468 21.76 8.27 22.43
C LYS A 468 23.22 8.68 22.67
N ILE A 469 23.83 9.25 21.64
CA ILE A 469 25.21 9.72 21.65
C ILE A 469 25.24 11.22 21.38
N PHE A 470 25.85 11.98 22.28
CA PHE A 470 26.01 13.43 22.16
C PHE A 470 27.33 13.77 21.45
N ASP A 471 27.25 14.67 20.47
CA ASP A 471 28.41 15.31 19.85
C ASP A 471 28.94 16.45 20.74
N LYS A 472 30.16 16.90 20.48
CA LYS A 472 30.73 18.10 21.11
C LYS A 472 30.04 19.37 20.60
N PRO A 473 30.01 20.47 21.38
CA PRO A 473 29.51 21.75 20.90
C PRO A 473 30.33 22.26 19.71
N LYS A 474 29.66 22.86 18.72
CA LYS A 474 30.27 23.46 17.52
C LYS A 474 30.25 24.97 17.67
N ALA A 475 31.40 25.56 17.99
CA ALA A 475 31.54 27.01 18.12
C ALA A 475 31.57 27.70 16.74
N LYS A 476 30.89 28.84 16.61
CA LYS A 476 30.90 29.66 15.39
C LYS A 476 30.65 31.14 15.73
N ILE A 477 31.30 32.03 15.00
CA ILE A 477 31.07 33.49 15.05
C ILE A 477 30.56 33.91 13.67
N ASN A 478 29.42 34.60 13.59
CA ASN A 478 28.72 34.82 12.32
C ASN A 478 29.19 36.06 11.53
N ASN A 479 29.61 37.14 12.22
CA ASN A 479 29.84 38.44 11.59
C ASN A 479 31.33 38.79 11.52
N LEU A 480 31.76 39.34 10.38
CA LEU A 480 33.04 40.04 10.20
C LEU A 480 32.74 41.50 9.83
N PRO A 481 33.37 42.50 10.45
CA PRO A 481 33.19 43.90 10.06
C PRO A 481 34.03 44.24 8.83
N ASP A 482 33.48 45.05 7.92
CA ASP A 482 34.17 45.47 6.68
C ASP A 482 35.11 46.69 6.90
N ALA A 483 34.79 47.60 7.83
CA ALA A 483 35.70 48.65 8.32
C ALA A 483 35.18 49.28 9.62
N LEU A 484 36.04 49.49 10.62
CA LEU A 484 35.71 50.15 11.90
C LEU A 484 36.61 51.37 12.12
N CYS A 485 36.16 52.37 12.88
CA CYS A 485 36.92 53.58 13.24
C CYS A 485 37.11 53.68 14.75
N ASP A 486 38.31 54.02 15.22
CA ASP A 486 38.66 54.14 16.64
C ASP A 486 37.92 55.31 17.34
N PRO A 487 37.32 55.15 18.53
CA PRO A 487 37.01 53.89 19.19
C PRO A 487 35.80 53.20 18.54
N ALA A 488 35.93 51.89 18.28
CA ALA A 488 34.87 51.10 17.66
C ALA A 488 34.10 50.30 18.71
N LEU A 489 32.79 50.50 18.78
CA LEU A 489 31.88 49.67 19.58
C LEU A 489 31.27 48.59 18.66
N PHE A 490 31.68 47.33 18.83
CA PHE A 490 31.29 46.24 17.93
C PHE A 490 30.61 45.09 18.69
N GLY A 491 29.47 44.61 18.16
CA GLY A 491 28.71 43.49 18.69
C GLY A 491 29.07 42.18 18.00
N PHE A 492 29.47 41.17 18.78
CA PHE A 492 29.80 39.84 18.26
C PHE A 492 28.59 38.92 18.31
N SER A 493 28.18 38.39 17.15
CA SER A 493 27.07 37.43 17.08
C SER A 493 27.55 35.98 17.16
N ASN A 494 26.94 35.23 18.07
CA ASN A 494 27.21 33.83 18.33
C ASN A 494 26.40 32.92 17.39
N GLY A 495 27.10 32.16 16.56
CA GLY A 495 26.50 31.17 15.65
C GLY A 495 26.64 29.73 16.11
N SER A 496 27.03 29.51 17.38
CA SER A 496 27.39 28.18 17.88
C SER A 496 26.17 27.28 18.04
N SER A 497 26.36 25.96 17.90
CA SER A 497 25.31 24.95 18.07
C SER A 497 25.75 23.84 19.02
N SER A 498 24.82 23.38 19.86
CA SER A 498 25.02 22.28 20.81
C SER A 498 23.68 21.63 21.16
N GLU A 499 23.67 20.32 21.36
CA GLU A 499 22.50 19.59 21.88
C GLU A 499 22.42 19.64 23.42
N LEU A 500 23.50 20.02 24.08
CA LEU A 500 23.61 20.13 25.53
C LEU A 500 23.69 21.60 25.94
N PRO A 501 23.26 21.97 27.16
CA PRO A 501 23.50 23.29 27.72
C PRO A 501 25.00 23.64 27.69
N VAL A 502 25.32 24.87 27.32
CA VAL A 502 26.69 25.35 27.15
C VAL A 502 26.91 26.69 27.83
N ASN A 503 28.15 26.92 28.25
CA ASN A 503 28.67 28.21 28.67
C ASN A 503 29.52 28.83 27.56
N TYR A 504 29.54 30.15 27.49
CA TYR A 504 30.31 30.93 26.53
C TYR A 504 31.50 31.60 27.20
N GLN A 505 32.63 31.64 26.50
CA GLN A 505 33.79 32.42 26.90
C GLN A 505 34.40 33.08 25.67
N TRP A 506 34.30 34.39 25.63
CA TRP A 506 34.92 35.25 24.63
C TRP A 506 36.24 35.79 25.14
N GLN A 507 37.26 35.76 24.30
CA GLN A 507 38.58 36.35 24.55
C GLN A 507 38.98 37.21 23.35
N PHE A 508 39.40 38.43 23.61
CA PHE A 508 39.80 39.40 22.59
C PHE A 508 41.29 39.72 22.72
N SER A 509 41.98 39.98 21.62
CA SER A 509 43.42 40.31 21.67
C SER A 509 43.75 41.63 22.36
N ASN A 510 42.75 42.47 22.64
CA ASN A 510 42.91 43.67 23.46
C ASN A 510 42.87 43.41 24.97
N GLY A 511 42.85 42.13 25.39
CA GLY A 511 42.81 41.72 26.79
C GLY A 511 41.41 41.70 27.42
N LYS A 512 40.37 42.14 26.71
CA LYS A 512 38.98 42.03 27.19
C LYS A 512 38.45 40.60 27.06
N SER A 513 37.45 40.28 27.86
CA SER A 513 36.73 39.01 27.83
C SER A 513 35.25 39.21 28.14
N SER A 514 34.41 38.22 27.80
CA SER A 514 32.99 38.21 28.14
C SER A 514 32.45 36.78 28.21
N THR A 515 31.37 36.58 28.95
CA THR A 515 30.61 35.32 29.03
C THR A 515 29.20 35.45 28.46
N GLU A 516 28.83 36.63 27.95
CA GLU A 516 27.52 36.90 27.36
C GLU A 516 27.29 36.09 26.07
N PHE A 517 26.02 35.84 25.75
CA PHE A 517 25.65 35.17 24.50
C PHE A 517 26.12 35.98 23.28
N GLU A 518 25.90 37.29 23.27
CA GLU A 518 26.36 38.23 22.25
C GLU A 518 27.00 39.47 22.91
N PRO A 519 28.33 39.52 23.04
CA PRO A 519 28.99 40.61 23.74
C PRO A 519 29.16 41.85 22.86
N LEU A 520 29.05 43.02 23.50
CA LEU A 520 29.37 44.31 22.92
C LEU A 520 30.74 44.78 23.45
N ILE A 521 31.71 44.98 22.55
CA ILE A 521 33.10 45.23 22.93
C ILE A 521 33.62 46.51 22.25
N THR A 522 34.24 47.37 23.05
CA THR A 522 35.01 48.52 22.54
C THR A 522 36.43 48.10 22.17
N LEU A 523 36.80 48.35 20.91
CA LEU A 523 38.13 48.12 20.35
C LEU A 523 38.83 49.48 20.16
N SER A 524 39.94 49.67 20.88
CA SER A 524 40.76 50.89 20.88
C SER A 524 42.12 50.54 21.50
N PRO A 525 43.25 51.09 21.02
CA PRO A 525 43.38 52.06 19.92
C PRO A 525 43.20 51.42 18.52
N ALA A 526 43.34 52.20 17.44
CA ALA A 526 43.41 51.68 16.08
C ALA A 526 44.44 50.52 15.94
N GLY A 527 44.07 49.46 15.21
CA GLY A 527 44.88 48.26 15.07
C GLY A 527 44.09 47.04 14.57
N VAL A 528 44.75 45.87 14.55
CA VAL A 528 44.14 44.59 14.18
C VAL A 528 43.83 43.78 15.42
N TYR A 529 42.58 43.34 15.53
CA TYR A 529 42.07 42.56 16.65
C TYR A 529 41.66 41.15 16.23
N SER A 530 41.71 40.24 17.20
CA SER A 530 41.18 38.88 17.08
C SER A 530 40.18 38.60 18.19
N ALA A 531 39.23 37.71 17.89
CA ALA A 531 38.22 37.25 18.83
C ALA A 531 38.19 35.72 18.82
N THR A 532 38.23 35.13 20.01
CA THR A 532 38.10 33.68 20.23
C THR A 532 36.84 33.42 21.04
N LEU A 533 35.94 32.60 20.50
CA LEU A 533 34.78 32.06 21.21
C LEU A 533 35.07 30.61 21.59
N THR A 534 35.07 30.31 22.89
CA THR A 534 35.06 28.96 23.43
C THR A 534 33.68 28.65 23.98
N VAL A 535 33.10 27.53 23.54
CA VAL A 535 31.79 27.03 23.99
C VAL A 535 32.01 25.72 24.72
N THR A 536 31.60 25.65 25.99
CA THR A 536 31.82 24.48 26.86
C THR A 536 30.50 23.89 27.31
N SER A 537 30.23 22.62 27.03
CA SER A 537 29.03 21.94 27.51
C SER A 537 29.13 21.60 29.00
N THR A 538 28.05 21.78 29.76
CA THR A 538 28.05 21.70 31.25
C THR A 538 27.42 20.42 31.83
N SER A 539 27.11 19.45 30.99
CA SER A 539 26.35 18.24 31.36
C SER A 539 27.22 16.96 31.30
N ILE A 540 26.57 15.79 31.15
CA ILE A 540 27.18 14.46 31.10
C ILE A 540 28.34 14.32 30.09
N CYS A 541 28.42 15.25 29.13
CA CYS A 541 29.49 15.37 28.16
C CYS A 541 30.09 16.77 28.23
N ALA A 542 31.04 16.97 29.15
CA ALA A 542 31.84 18.18 29.15
C ALA A 542 32.88 18.11 28.02
N ASP A 543 32.69 18.95 27.00
CA ASP A 543 33.61 19.10 25.87
C ASP A 543 33.58 20.56 25.39
N THR A 544 34.53 20.92 24.54
CA THR A 544 34.74 22.29 24.09
C THR A 544 34.76 22.42 22.56
N GLY A 545 34.04 23.43 22.07
CA GLY A 545 34.15 23.95 20.72
C GLY A 545 34.89 25.28 20.73
N LYS A 546 35.71 25.56 19.71
CA LYS A 546 36.45 26.83 19.58
C LYS A 546 36.29 27.42 18.18
N ALA A 547 36.01 28.72 18.11
CA ALA A 547 36.01 29.51 16.88
C ALA A 547 36.91 30.74 17.06
N VAL A 548 37.68 31.09 16.02
CA VAL A 548 38.65 32.20 16.05
C VAL A 548 38.49 33.06 14.81
N ILE A 549 38.40 34.38 15.00
CA ILE A 549 38.53 35.41 13.96
C ILE A 549 39.82 36.19 14.24
N LYS A 550 40.66 36.43 13.22
CA LYS A 550 41.99 37.06 13.41
C LYS A 550 42.16 38.47 12.83
N ASN A 551 41.25 38.94 11.98
CA ASN A 551 41.45 40.12 11.13
C ASN A 551 40.36 41.18 11.32
N ILE A 552 40.10 41.60 12.55
CA ILE A 552 39.15 42.69 12.83
C ILE A 552 39.93 44.00 12.79
N VAL A 553 39.75 44.80 11.74
CA VAL A 553 40.54 46.02 11.53
C VAL A 553 39.80 47.24 12.08
N VAL A 554 40.46 47.99 12.97
CA VAL A 554 40.02 49.29 13.49
C VAL A 554 40.97 50.37 12.98
N ASN A 555 40.45 51.28 12.18
CA ASN A 555 41.21 52.36 11.54
C ASN A 555 41.27 53.60 12.44
N PRO A 556 42.34 54.41 12.35
CA PRO A 556 42.43 55.68 13.07
C PRO A 556 41.38 56.69 12.54
N ARG A 557 40.91 57.58 13.41
CA ARG A 557 40.12 58.75 13.00
C ARG A 557 41.04 59.89 12.56
N PRO A 558 40.61 60.69 11.56
CA PRO A 558 41.28 61.96 11.30
C PRO A 558 41.07 62.92 12.48
N VAL A 559 41.88 63.97 12.53
CA VAL A 559 41.70 65.11 13.43
C VAL A 559 41.25 66.30 12.59
N ALA A 560 40.06 66.83 12.86
CA ALA A 560 39.56 68.04 12.22
C ALA A 560 40.14 69.30 12.87
N ASP A 561 40.74 70.20 12.08
CA ASP A 561 41.15 71.53 12.52
C ASP A 561 41.24 72.51 11.33
N PHE A 562 41.06 73.80 11.61
CA PHE A 562 41.21 74.89 10.64
C PHE A 562 41.38 76.25 11.34
N THR A 563 41.94 77.27 10.69
CA THR A 563 42.00 78.64 11.21
C THR A 563 41.07 79.58 10.46
N LEU A 564 40.60 80.62 11.17
CA LEU A 564 39.85 81.75 10.63
C LEU A 564 40.73 82.99 10.78
N THR A 565 40.96 83.75 9.72
CA THR A 565 41.82 84.94 9.80
C THR A 565 41.25 86.09 8.96
N PRO A 566 40.85 87.22 9.59
CA PRO A 566 40.73 87.41 11.05
C PRO A 566 39.56 86.62 11.67
N GLU A 567 39.55 86.41 12.99
CA GLU A 567 38.39 85.83 13.71
C GLU A 567 37.31 86.89 14.03
N VAL A 568 37.70 88.16 14.04
CA VAL A 568 36.81 89.32 14.24
C VAL A 568 37.19 90.40 13.22
N THR A 569 36.21 90.92 12.49
CA THR A 569 36.37 92.04 11.54
C THR A 569 35.11 92.90 11.49
N THR A 570 35.10 93.96 10.70
CA THR A 570 33.92 94.84 10.53
C THR A 570 33.21 94.55 9.22
N ILE A 571 31.97 95.02 9.10
CA ILE A 571 31.17 94.95 7.86
C ILE A 571 31.83 95.66 6.66
N PHE A 572 32.86 96.49 6.89
CA PHE A 572 33.62 97.16 5.85
C PHE A 572 34.87 96.39 5.40
N ASP A 573 35.29 95.36 6.13
CA ASP A 573 36.33 94.42 5.73
C ASP A 573 35.89 92.96 6.00
N PRO A 574 34.80 92.48 5.36
CA PRO A 574 34.13 91.22 5.72
C PRO A 574 34.81 89.94 5.21
N LEU A 575 36.02 90.04 4.63
CA LEU A 575 36.71 88.91 4.00
C LEU A 575 37.48 88.08 5.03
N ILE A 576 37.13 86.80 5.15
CA ILE A 576 37.73 85.85 6.09
C ILE A 576 38.50 84.80 5.31
N LYS A 577 39.77 84.57 5.69
CA LYS A 577 40.58 83.47 5.18
C LYS A 577 40.39 82.23 6.04
N ILE A 578 40.07 81.10 5.41
CA ILE A 578 39.95 79.79 6.05
C ILE A 578 41.12 78.91 5.60
N ASN A 579 41.94 78.44 6.54
CA ASN A 579 43.03 77.50 6.26
C ASN A 579 42.83 76.18 6.99
N ASN A 580 42.86 75.06 6.27
CA ASN A 580 42.79 73.72 6.84
C ASN A 580 44.05 73.39 7.68
N LEU A 581 43.84 72.82 8.85
CA LEU A 581 44.85 72.22 9.72
C LEU A 581 44.52 70.75 10.07
N ALA A 582 43.56 70.13 9.37
CA ALA A 582 43.20 68.74 9.62
C ALA A 582 44.37 67.79 9.32
N SER A 583 44.35 66.62 9.93
CA SER A 583 45.41 65.61 9.82
C SER A 583 45.69 65.14 8.38
N ASP A 584 46.90 64.67 8.12
CA ASP A 584 47.40 64.33 6.77
C ASP A 584 46.65 63.19 6.07
N ASP A 585 45.91 62.36 6.81
CA ASP A 585 45.12 61.24 6.28
C ASP A 585 43.77 61.67 5.67
N VAL A 586 43.38 62.94 5.82
CA VAL A 586 42.14 63.50 5.30
C VAL A 586 42.16 63.59 3.77
N VAL A 587 41.07 63.13 3.13
CA VAL A 587 40.88 63.17 1.67
C VAL A 587 39.66 63.96 1.23
N SER A 588 38.80 64.37 2.17
CA SER A 588 37.58 65.13 1.88
C SER A 588 37.29 66.12 3.01
N TRP A 589 36.86 67.32 2.62
CA TRP A 589 36.47 68.41 3.52
C TRP A 589 35.06 68.87 3.18
N ASN A 590 34.28 69.20 4.21
CA ASN A 590 32.99 69.85 4.10
C ASN A 590 32.87 70.91 5.18
N TYR A 591 32.76 72.17 4.76
CA TYR A 591 32.56 73.31 5.62
C TYR A 591 31.12 73.80 5.48
N SER A 592 30.48 74.05 6.63
CA SER A 592 29.27 74.86 6.72
C SER A 592 29.63 76.20 7.36
N LEU A 593 29.33 77.31 6.69
CA LEU A 593 29.86 78.63 7.05
C LEU A 593 28.97 79.42 8.00
N GLY A 594 27.78 78.91 8.33
CA GLY A 594 26.86 79.52 9.29
C GLY A 594 25.98 80.64 8.73
N ASP A 595 26.21 81.09 7.50
CA ASP A 595 25.39 82.08 6.76
C ASP A 595 24.51 81.42 5.68
N GLY A 596 24.50 80.08 5.63
CA GLY A 596 23.80 79.28 4.62
C GLY A 596 24.71 78.78 3.49
N ALA A 597 25.95 79.27 3.38
CA ALA A 597 26.92 78.75 2.42
C ALA A 597 27.65 77.51 2.93
N ASN A 598 28.13 76.69 1.99
CA ASN A 598 28.99 75.53 2.26
C ASN A 598 30.20 75.53 1.30
N ASN A 599 31.27 74.85 1.67
CA ASN A 599 32.48 74.75 0.86
C ASN A 599 33.17 73.39 1.05
N ASN A 600 33.82 72.86 0.01
CA ASN A 600 34.51 71.56 0.07
C ASN A 600 36.02 71.65 -0.25
N PHE A 601 36.56 72.86 -0.41
CA PHE A 601 37.98 73.08 -0.62
C PHE A 601 38.69 73.17 0.74
N ALA A 602 39.90 72.62 0.83
CA ALA A 602 40.68 72.64 2.07
C ALA A 602 40.99 74.08 2.53
N ASN A 603 41.33 74.98 1.61
CA ASN A 603 41.65 76.38 1.91
C ASN A 603 40.90 77.30 0.95
N PHE A 604 40.29 78.37 1.46
CA PHE A 604 39.51 79.33 0.66
C PHE A 604 39.31 80.65 1.42
N PHE A 605 38.70 81.63 0.75
CA PHE A 605 38.23 82.86 1.36
C PHE A 605 36.70 82.89 1.32
N HIS A 606 36.08 83.52 2.32
CA HIS A 606 34.64 83.73 2.39
C HIS A 606 34.31 85.14 2.86
N GLU A 607 33.27 85.75 2.27
CA GLU A 607 32.83 87.10 2.57
C GLU A 607 31.46 87.08 3.26
N TYR A 608 31.35 87.74 4.42
CA TYR A 608 30.09 87.83 5.17
C TYR A 608 29.41 89.18 4.97
N THR A 609 28.23 89.18 4.36
CA THR A 609 27.52 90.41 3.95
C THR A 609 26.64 91.04 5.03
N GLN A 610 26.56 90.42 6.22
CA GLN A 610 25.77 90.91 7.33
C GLN A 610 26.57 90.87 8.63
N VAL A 611 26.24 91.80 9.54
CA VAL A 611 26.78 91.82 10.90
C VAL A 611 26.23 90.62 11.67
N GLY A 612 27.09 89.90 12.39
CA GLY A 612 26.68 88.71 13.12
C GLY A 612 27.83 87.83 13.59
N ASN A 613 27.47 86.78 14.33
CA ASN A 613 28.37 85.69 14.72
C ASN A 613 28.02 84.46 13.89
N TYR A 614 28.99 83.95 13.13
CA TYR A 614 28.80 82.80 12.25
C TYR A 614 29.57 81.59 12.79
N ILE A 615 28.87 80.46 12.95
CA ILE A 615 29.48 79.19 13.36
C ILE A 615 29.96 78.47 12.10
N VAL A 616 31.28 78.47 11.90
CA VAL A 616 31.93 77.72 10.83
C VAL A 616 32.18 76.30 11.35
N LYS A 617 31.59 75.29 10.70
CA LYS A 617 31.74 73.87 11.04
C LYS A 617 32.49 73.14 9.93
N GLN A 618 33.61 72.52 10.25
CA GLN A 618 34.36 71.66 9.33
C GLN A 618 34.09 70.18 9.68
N THR A 619 33.75 69.39 8.68
CA THR A 619 33.68 67.93 8.74
C THR A 619 34.72 67.36 7.77
N VAL A 620 35.62 66.51 8.25
CA VAL A 620 36.67 65.89 7.43
C VAL A 620 36.53 64.38 7.41
N THR A 621 36.86 63.75 6.28
CA THR A 621 36.86 62.29 6.11
C THR A 621 38.22 61.82 5.59
N ASN A 622 38.77 60.76 6.18
CA ASN A 622 40.05 60.18 5.79
C ASN A 622 39.95 59.05 4.75
N VAL A 623 41.11 58.52 4.34
CA VAL A 623 41.22 57.37 3.41
C VAL A 623 40.47 56.10 3.86
N TYR A 624 40.15 55.99 5.15
CA TYR A 624 39.45 54.84 5.74
C TYR A 624 37.94 55.07 5.91
N ASN A 625 37.40 56.16 5.34
CA ASN A 625 36.03 56.64 5.54
C ASN A 625 35.67 56.99 7.00
N CYS A 626 36.67 57.20 7.87
CA CYS A 626 36.44 57.72 9.21
C CYS A 626 36.33 59.24 9.16
N ALA A 627 35.42 59.80 9.96
CA ALA A 627 35.14 61.23 9.97
C ALA A 627 35.35 61.86 11.35
N ASP A 628 35.74 63.14 11.34
CA ASP A 628 35.83 64.00 12.51
C ASP A 628 35.29 65.40 12.21
N THR A 629 34.98 66.18 13.24
CA THR A 629 34.29 67.47 13.09
C THR A 629 34.72 68.47 14.15
N ILE A 630 34.92 69.71 13.73
CA ILE A 630 35.22 70.85 14.61
C ILE A 630 34.41 72.09 14.21
N SER A 631 34.21 73.02 15.14
CA SER A 631 33.51 74.29 14.86
C SER A 631 34.25 75.46 15.50
N LYS A 632 34.35 76.58 14.77
CA LYS A 632 34.93 77.85 15.21
C LYS A 632 33.99 79.00 14.84
N ILE A 633 34.08 80.12 15.55
CA ILE A 633 33.19 81.27 15.36
C ILE A 633 33.96 82.40 14.68
N VAL A 634 33.34 83.05 13.71
CA VAL A 634 33.78 84.35 13.18
C VAL A 634 32.77 85.42 13.48
N LYS A 635 33.25 86.62 13.83
CA LYS A 635 32.41 87.77 14.22
C LYS A 635 32.60 88.93 13.25
N ILE A 636 31.49 89.41 12.70
CA ILE A 636 31.43 90.61 11.85
C ILE A 636 30.74 91.72 12.65
N GLU A 637 31.45 92.81 12.91
CA GLU A 637 31.01 93.95 13.75
C GLU A 637 30.56 95.17 12.90
N PRO A 638 29.62 95.99 13.39
CA PRO A 638 29.30 97.28 12.77
C PRO A 638 30.38 98.34 13.05
N GLU A 639 30.51 99.37 12.20
CA GLU A 639 31.47 100.48 12.36
C GLU A 639 30.84 101.86 12.00
N TYR A 640 31.24 102.96 12.67
CA TYR A 640 30.76 104.34 12.38
C TYR A 640 31.93 105.34 12.23
N ARG A 641 31.76 106.40 11.42
CA ARG A 641 32.78 107.48 11.22
C ARG A 641 32.12 108.82 10.87
N PHE A 642 32.59 109.93 11.44
CA PHE A 642 32.15 111.29 11.08
C PHE A 642 33.27 112.35 11.14
N TRP A 643 33.08 113.47 10.45
CA TRP A 643 33.98 114.62 10.33
C TRP A 643 33.20 115.93 10.21
N ILE A 644 33.67 117.00 10.87
CA ILE A 644 33.00 118.31 10.89
C ILE A 644 33.99 119.41 10.43
N PRO A 645 33.65 120.21 9.40
CA PRO A 645 34.45 121.38 9.02
C PRO A 645 34.49 122.44 10.15
N ASN A 646 35.36 123.46 10.04
CA ASN A 646 35.43 124.54 11.05
C ASN A 646 35.28 125.96 10.47
N THR A 647 35.18 126.10 9.15
CA THR A 647 35.09 127.39 8.44
C THR A 647 34.38 127.17 7.10
N PHE A 648 33.57 128.14 6.66
CA PHE A 648 32.92 128.11 5.35
C PHE A 648 32.70 129.55 4.82
N THR A 649 32.46 129.70 3.52
CA THR A 649 32.38 131.00 2.83
C THR A 649 31.18 131.00 1.86
N PRO A 650 30.02 131.56 2.25
CA PRO A 650 28.81 131.58 1.42
C PRO A 650 28.82 132.72 0.40
N ASN A 651 29.76 132.66 -0.56
CA ASN A 651 29.91 133.63 -1.65
C ASN A 651 29.22 133.17 -2.96
N ASN A 652 28.55 132.03 -2.92
CA ASN A 652 27.79 131.40 -4.01
C ASN A 652 28.65 130.98 -5.21
N ASP A 653 29.91 130.59 -4.96
CA ASP A 653 30.84 130.07 -5.98
C ASP A 653 30.78 128.53 -6.16
N GLY A 654 30.00 127.83 -5.33
CA GLY A 654 29.83 126.38 -5.30
C GLY A 654 30.78 125.66 -4.33
N LEU A 655 31.69 126.37 -3.67
CA LEU A 655 32.74 125.82 -2.80
C LEU A 655 32.59 126.30 -1.37
N ASN A 656 32.24 125.36 -0.47
CA ASN A 656 32.04 125.66 0.95
C ASN A 656 30.99 126.76 1.21
N ASP A 657 29.98 126.85 0.35
CA ASP A 657 28.84 127.76 0.57
C ASP A 657 27.94 127.32 1.72
N VAL A 658 28.03 126.06 2.10
CA VAL A 658 27.18 125.43 3.12
C VAL A 658 28.06 124.73 4.15
N PHE A 659 27.86 125.08 5.41
CA PHE A 659 28.46 124.38 6.53
C PHE A 659 27.62 123.17 6.93
N MET A 660 28.15 121.96 6.76
CA MET A 660 27.53 120.71 7.21
C MET A 660 28.54 119.66 7.68
N PRO A 661 28.22 118.89 8.74
CA PRO A 661 28.93 117.66 9.09
C PRO A 661 28.84 116.58 8.00
N LYS A 662 29.86 115.71 7.91
CA LYS A 662 29.86 114.52 7.02
C LYS A 662 30.12 113.25 7.84
N GLY A 663 29.31 112.21 7.67
CA GLY A 663 29.50 110.96 8.41
C GLY A 663 28.52 109.84 8.03
N ILE A 664 28.79 108.64 8.54
CA ILE A 664 27.97 107.42 8.43
C ILE A 664 27.85 106.75 9.82
N GLY A 665 26.79 105.97 10.03
CA GLY A 665 26.59 105.22 11.28
C GLY A 665 26.03 106.05 12.44
N TRP A 666 25.23 107.08 12.13
CA TRP A 666 24.53 107.93 13.07
C TRP A 666 23.00 107.81 12.91
N LEU A 667 22.30 107.64 14.03
CA LEU A 667 20.84 107.59 14.14
C LEU A 667 20.34 108.82 14.91
N ASN A 668 19.08 109.23 14.75
CA ASN A 668 18.48 110.35 15.52
C ASN A 668 19.30 111.67 15.48
N TYR A 669 19.73 112.08 14.28
CA TYR A 669 20.60 113.23 14.06
C TYR A 669 19.88 114.57 14.25
N GLN A 670 20.54 115.53 14.91
CA GLN A 670 20.12 116.93 15.05
C GLN A 670 21.35 117.83 14.95
N PHE A 671 21.24 118.91 14.18
CA PHE A 671 22.29 119.89 13.96
C PHE A 671 21.74 121.30 14.11
N ASP A 672 22.26 122.04 15.08
CA ASP A 672 21.88 123.40 15.42
C ASP A 672 23.07 124.36 15.28
N ILE A 673 22.82 125.61 14.92
CA ILE A 673 23.80 126.71 14.96
C ILE A 673 23.20 127.91 15.68
N TYR A 674 24.03 128.56 16.49
CA TYR A 674 23.70 129.69 17.35
C TYR A 674 24.63 130.87 17.04
N ASP A 675 24.11 132.09 17.16
CA ASP A 675 24.90 133.31 17.13
C ASP A 675 25.70 133.51 18.43
N LYS A 676 26.55 134.55 18.49
CA LYS A 676 27.38 134.86 19.67
C LYS A 676 26.58 135.22 20.93
N TRP A 677 25.31 135.56 20.80
CA TRP A 677 24.42 135.89 21.90
C TRP A 677 23.56 134.69 22.35
N GLY A 678 23.67 133.56 21.67
CA GLY A 678 22.94 132.32 21.95
C GLY A 678 21.58 132.22 21.24
N GLU A 679 21.25 133.13 20.31
CA GLU A 679 20.06 132.98 19.45
C GLU A 679 20.31 131.84 18.47
N LYS A 680 19.40 130.86 18.42
CA LYS A 680 19.46 129.78 17.42
C LYS A 680 19.11 130.33 16.04
N ILE A 681 20.05 130.24 15.12
CA ILE A 681 19.93 130.77 13.77
C ILE A 681 19.73 129.70 12.69
N PHE A 682 20.13 128.45 12.96
CA PHE A 682 19.90 127.31 12.06
C PHE A 682 19.61 126.03 12.85
N SER A 683 18.79 125.15 12.28
CA SER A 683 18.41 123.85 12.88
C SER A 683 17.96 122.88 11.79
N THR A 684 18.46 121.65 11.82
CA THR A 684 18.01 120.55 10.95
C THR A 684 18.16 119.19 11.63
N THR A 685 17.26 118.25 11.32
CA THR A 685 17.40 116.82 11.64
C THR A 685 17.88 115.99 10.46
N GLU A 686 17.99 116.60 9.27
CA GLU A 686 18.44 115.93 8.05
C GLU A 686 19.97 116.07 7.92
N ALA A 687 20.69 114.95 7.95
CA ALA A 687 22.16 114.90 7.87
C ALA A 687 22.74 115.41 6.52
N VAL A 688 21.88 115.63 5.52
CA VAL A 688 22.25 116.16 4.19
C VAL A 688 22.04 117.67 4.05
N LYS A 689 21.46 118.33 5.07
CA LYS A 689 21.22 119.78 5.07
C LYS A 689 22.25 120.49 5.94
N GLY A 690 22.73 121.65 5.47
CA GLY A 690 23.64 122.51 6.22
C GLY A 690 23.22 123.97 6.19
N TRP A 691 23.97 124.80 6.91
CA TRP A 691 23.72 126.22 7.01
C TRP A 691 24.48 127.02 5.96
N ASP A 692 23.78 127.90 5.25
CA ASP A 692 24.28 128.73 4.15
C ASP A 692 24.74 130.13 4.59
N GLY A 693 24.85 130.37 5.90
CA GLY A 693 25.25 131.67 6.43
C GLY A 693 24.14 132.73 6.50
N THR A 694 22.90 132.37 6.19
CA THR A 694 21.75 133.29 6.27
C THR A 694 20.88 133.07 7.51
N TYR A 695 20.22 134.12 7.99
CA TYR A 695 19.21 134.07 9.05
C TYR A 695 18.07 135.05 8.78
N LYS A 696 16.82 134.58 8.86
CA LYS A 696 15.60 135.37 8.57
C LYS A 696 15.69 136.13 7.23
N GLY A 697 16.28 135.50 6.21
CA GLY A 697 16.43 136.05 4.85
C GLY A 697 17.53 137.10 4.69
N LYS A 698 18.39 137.29 5.68
CA LYS A 698 19.55 138.20 5.64
C LYS A 698 20.86 137.43 5.81
N ILE A 699 21.91 137.89 5.15
CA ILE A 699 23.27 137.36 5.36
C ILE A 699 23.70 137.70 6.79
N CYS A 700 24.18 136.69 7.52
CA CYS A 700 24.66 136.88 8.88
C CYS A 700 26.01 137.61 8.87
N THR A 701 26.32 138.35 9.92
CA THR A 701 27.59 139.09 10.00
C THR A 701 28.77 138.12 10.03
N GLN A 702 29.88 138.49 9.40
CA GLN A 702 31.14 137.76 9.54
C GLN A 702 31.54 137.67 11.02
N ASP A 703 31.47 136.46 11.58
CA ASP A 703 31.72 136.19 13.00
C ASP A 703 31.93 134.69 13.23
N VAL A 704 32.21 134.31 14.47
CA VAL A 704 32.27 132.93 14.92
C VAL A 704 30.88 132.51 15.43
N TYR A 705 30.37 131.40 14.91
CA TYR A 705 29.09 130.82 15.29
C TYR A 705 29.32 129.51 16.03
N VAL A 706 28.45 129.20 16.99
CA VAL A 706 28.55 127.97 17.77
C VAL A 706 27.61 126.94 17.18
N TYR A 707 28.11 125.74 16.89
CA TYR A 707 27.26 124.62 16.50
C TYR A 707 27.11 123.59 17.61
N ARG A 708 25.97 122.90 17.57
CA ARG A 708 25.71 121.70 18.36
C ARG A 708 25.18 120.60 17.45
N ILE A 709 25.83 119.45 17.47
CA ILE A 709 25.39 118.25 16.75
C ILE A 709 25.09 117.17 17.79
N THR A 710 23.95 116.51 17.66
CA THR A 710 23.62 115.36 18.49
C THR A 710 23.15 114.20 17.64
N PHE A 711 23.60 112.99 17.95
CA PHE A 711 23.15 111.76 17.30
C PHE A 711 23.34 110.56 18.22
N THR A 712 22.65 109.46 17.93
CA THR A 712 22.90 108.15 18.53
C THR A 712 23.88 107.39 17.64
N ASN A 713 25.00 106.97 18.20
CA ASN A 713 26.00 106.17 17.52
C ASN A 713 25.46 104.76 17.25
N GLU A 714 25.45 104.32 15.99
CA GLU A 714 24.86 103.02 15.61
C GLU A 714 25.64 101.82 16.20
N VAL A 715 26.93 101.98 16.49
CA VAL A 715 27.77 100.93 17.08
C VAL A 715 27.61 100.85 18.59
N THR A 716 27.74 101.98 19.29
CA THR A 716 27.68 102.01 20.76
C THR A 716 26.26 102.13 21.30
N GLN A 717 25.30 102.49 20.45
CA GLN A 717 23.93 102.89 20.82
C GLN A 717 23.90 104.05 21.83
N GLN A 718 25.01 104.77 22.00
CA GLN A 718 25.11 105.90 22.91
C GLN A 718 24.70 107.19 22.21
N TYR A 719 24.01 108.04 22.96
CA TYR A 719 23.71 109.40 22.53
C TYR A 719 24.96 110.27 22.71
N GLU A 720 25.40 110.86 21.62
CA GLU A 720 26.56 111.74 21.56
C GLU A 720 26.11 113.18 21.31
N THR A 721 26.83 114.12 21.90
CA THR A 721 26.65 115.55 21.66
C THR A 721 28.01 116.18 21.44
N HIS A 722 28.16 116.83 20.30
CA HIS A 722 29.38 117.49 19.86
C HIS A 722 29.11 118.98 19.73
N TYR A 723 29.95 119.79 20.36
CA TYR A 723 29.92 121.24 20.28
C TYR A 723 31.17 121.73 19.58
N GLY A 724 31.06 122.83 18.86
CA GLY A 724 32.23 123.50 18.29
C GLY A 724 31.87 124.85 17.71
N ASN A 725 32.88 125.47 17.13
CA ASN A 725 32.76 126.77 16.50
C ASN A 725 32.96 126.64 14.99
N VAL A 726 32.20 127.42 14.24
CA VAL A 726 32.40 127.60 12.80
C VAL A 726 32.64 129.08 12.51
N ASN A 727 33.68 129.36 11.74
CA ASN A 727 33.93 130.71 11.24
C ASN A 727 33.12 130.94 9.97
N LEU A 728 32.30 131.99 9.95
CA LEU A 728 31.66 132.49 8.73
C LEU A 728 32.57 133.57 8.14
N LEU A 729 33.11 133.32 6.94
CA LEU A 729 33.98 134.24 6.19
C LEU A 729 33.19 134.98 5.09
N PRO A 730 33.69 136.13 4.59
CA PRO A 730 32.95 137.02 3.69
C PRO A 730 32.88 136.50 2.25
#